data_AF-W6XRB9-F1
#
_entry.id   AF-W6XRB9-F1
#
_cell.length_a   1.000
_cell.length_b   1.000
_cell.length_c   1.000
_cell.angle_alpha   90.00
_cell.angle_beta   90.00
_cell.angle_gamma   90.00
#
_symmetry.space_group_name_H-M   'P 1'
#
loop_
_entity.id
_entity.type
_entity.pdbx_description
1 polymer ?
#
loop_
_entity_poly.entity_id
_entity_poly.type
_entity_poly.pdbx_seq_one_letter_code
_entity_poly.pdbx_strand_id
1 'polypeptide(L)'
;MVPKAPSREALALLKNTIRPAAAIRSQAQRCLLSSPSRPTTLSQSRAGHLHQGTRNAATFTHSHHAEAVSVIPTNVDTSNADFKENKRQMDEATEKLVNLHTKIAQGGPQKARDKHIQRGKMLVRDRISALIDPGTPFLELSQMAGYDMYGEDDVPAGGIVTGIGSVNGVQCMVVANDATVKGGTYYPITVKKHLRAQTIAQENRLPCIYLVDSGGANLPNQADVFPDVNHFGRIFYNQARMSSMGIPQISVVMGPCTAGGAYVPSMSDENIIVENQGHIFLAGPPLVKAATGEVVSAEDLGGGKLHSEVSGVTDYLAVDDAHALVLARRSIGNLNWHRNQTVTAQPSYQEPLYDPQELSGIVGTNLRRQIPIHEVIARIVDGSSFDEFKPLYGSTLVTGFAKIYGHPVGIVANNGILFSESSLKGAHFVQLCGKRHIPLIFLQNISGFMVGQDAEKGGIAKNGAKLVTAVSCVDVPKFTVVVGSSAGAGNYGMCGRAYSPRLMFTWPNAKTSVMGAEQLSSVMEAVGKKVDPALKARIEHESEATFGSARLWDDGIIPPEHTRRVLGMGLQMACGGQNQRVDKESTWGVFRIRHSINDVSSKVARQLVAQYATIDDKGIHVLGGYPGILYPPYYWWQAGAMFGTLLDYWHYTGDDQYNEMIREGLIHQFGDHLDLMPSNQSKNEGNDDQVFWAFSMMAAAEYKLKDPPDDQPGWLAMTQSVFNQFVGRYQKEVADGNCGGGMRWQIYPWLNGWTYKNTASNGGLFHLGARLAMYTGNDTYAVWAEKAFDWMSNSPILPGDGQVYDGTSMTTTPPCSKADQTPWTYNYGIMIAGAAYMYNYTNGAEKWKTALSKFLNKSEMFFPEDKGGVMIEICEANKVCDTDQESFKAYLARWLGITVQVAPEFAPTILPRLQKSAVAAAQTCEGPSQHNGGDHQCGMRWYNQGFDGVGGVGPQMTALNVISVLNAQRVAPPFKNSTGGTSKGDPGLGSGNDDDRLPKFQSDITTADKAGAAIITILVSVMLIGGSVWMLN
;
A
#
# COMPACT_ATOMS: atom_id res chain seq x y z
N MET A 1 -25.72 11.66 -47.89
CA MET A 1 -27.09 12.01 -47.48
C MET A 1 -27.09 12.23 -45.98
N VAL A 2 -27.43 13.44 -45.53
CA VAL A 2 -27.66 13.75 -44.10
C VAL A 2 -29.10 13.40 -43.75
N PRO A 3 -29.33 12.73 -42.61
CA PRO A 3 -30.48 13.09 -41.77
C PRO A 3 -30.03 13.22 -40.30
N LYS A 4 -30.11 14.46 -39.76
CA LYS A 4 -31.16 14.97 -38.87
C LYS A 4 -30.93 14.63 -37.39
N ALA A 5 -30.62 15.68 -36.64
CA ALA A 5 -30.55 15.69 -35.18
C ALA A 5 -31.90 15.32 -34.53
N PRO A 6 -31.90 14.65 -33.35
CA PRO A 6 -33.12 14.37 -32.60
C PRO A 6 -33.73 15.62 -31.97
N SER A 7 -35.04 15.51 -31.73
CA SER A 7 -36.00 16.56 -31.39
C SER A 7 -35.82 17.21 -30.01
N ARG A 8 -36.36 18.42 -29.90
CA ARG A 8 -36.41 19.31 -28.72
C ARG A 8 -37.05 18.72 -27.45
N GLU A 9 -37.60 17.51 -27.50
CA GLU A 9 -38.22 16.83 -26.36
C GLU A 9 -37.20 16.03 -25.52
N ALA A 10 -36.05 15.64 -26.09
CA ALA A 10 -34.96 15.01 -25.33
C ALA A 10 -34.14 16.01 -24.47
N LEU A 11 -34.27 17.33 -24.74
CA LEU A 11 -33.58 18.41 -24.01
C LEU A 11 -34.42 19.01 -22.87
N ALA A 12 -35.67 18.57 -22.68
CA ALA A 12 -36.57 19.08 -21.64
C ALA A 12 -36.56 18.24 -20.34
N LEU A 13 -35.92 17.07 -20.32
CA LEU A 13 -35.91 16.15 -19.16
C LEU A 13 -34.66 16.21 -18.28
N LEU A 14 -33.73 17.14 -18.53
CA LEU A 14 -32.48 17.31 -17.76
C LEU A 14 -32.35 18.70 -17.11
N LYS A 15 -33.45 19.26 -16.58
CA LYS A 15 -33.45 20.61 -15.99
C LYS A 15 -33.94 20.74 -14.54
N ASN A 16 -34.02 19.66 -13.78
CA ASN A 16 -34.37 19.72 -12.35
C ASN A 16 -33.64 18.67 -11.52
N THR A 17 -32.39 18.95 -11.12
CA THR A 17 -31.87 18.72 -9.75
C THR A 17 -30.41 19.15 -9.68
N ILE A 18 -30.13 20.10 -8.78
CA ILE A 18 -28.89 20.38 -8.02
C ILE A 18 -28.95 21.87 -7.65
N ARG A 19 -29.34 22.16 -6.41
CA ARG A 19 -29.15 23.45 -5.74
C ARG A 19 -27.90 23.36 -4.86
N PRO A 20 -26.99 24.35 -4.90
CA PRO A 20 -25.92 24.50 -3.91
C PRO A 20 -26.42 25.30 -2.69
N ALA A 21 -25.96 24.93 -1.50
CA ALA A 21 -26.21 25.65 -0.26
C ALA A 21 -25.26 26.85 -0.14
N ALA A 22 -25.82 28.04 0.09
CA ALA A 22 -25.09 29.27 0.35
C ALA A 22 -25.38 29.78 1.78
N ALA A 23 -24.34 30.41 2.32
CA ALA A 23 -24.21 31.01 3.64
C ALA A 23 -25.36 31.94 4.08
N ILE A 24 -25.59 31.99 5.39
CA ILE A 24 -26.34 33.08 6.03
C ILE A 24 -25.46 33.69 7.13
N ARG A 25 -24.99 34.91 6.85
CA ARG A 25 -24.56 35.91 7.83
C ARG A 25 -25.80 36.59 8.40
N SER A 26 -25.84 36.78 9.71
CA SER A 26 -26.85 37.59 10.39
C SER A 26 -26.43 39.06 10.45
N GLN A 27 -27.38 39.96 10.22
CA GLN A 27 -27.30 41.37 10.61
C GLN A 27 -28.54 41.72 11.45
N ALA A 28 -28.30 42.63 12.40
CA ALA A 28 -29.14 43.01 13.52
C ALA A 28 -30.21 44.07 13.20
N GLN A 29 -31.26 44.14 14.03
CA GLN A 29 -31.84 45.36 14.64
C GLN A 29 -33.04 44.96 15.56
N ARG A 30 -32.96 45.22 16.88
CA ARG A 30 -33.66 46.28 17.68
C ARG A 30 -35.21 46.15 17.64
N CYS A 31 -36.00 46.20 18.72
CA CYS A 31 -35.91 46.96 19.96
C CYS A 31 -37.02 46.53 20.98
N LEU A 32 -36.70 46.62 22.28
CA LEU A 32 -37.47 47.21 23.41
C LEU A 32 -38.53 46.42 24.24
N LEU A 33 -38.26 46.44 25.57
CA LEU A 33 -39.15 46.51 26.76
C LEU A 33 -39.92 45.21 27.14
N SER A 34 -40.12 44.78 28.38
CA SER A 34 -39.86 45.27 29.76
C SER A 34 -40.04 44.10 30.76
N SER A 35 -39.38 44.17 31.92
CA SER A 35 -39.40 43.28 33.11
C SER A 35 -40.81 43.04 33.74
N PRO A 36 -40.94 42.41 34.93
CA PRO A 36 -40.49 41.08 35.44
C PRO A 36 -41.69 40.28 36.05
N SER A 37 -41.55 38.98 36.35
CA SER A 37 -42.12 38.35 37.57
C SER A 37 -42.02 36.82 37.59
N ARG A 38 -41.98 36.31 38.82
CA ARG A 38 -41.70 34.94 39.27
C ARG A 38 -43.06 34.23 39.59
N PRO A 39 -43.06 33.01 40.17
CA PRO A 39 -43.64 31.78 39.62
C PRO A 39 -45.02 31.40 40.19
N THR A 40 -45.82 30.55 39.51
CA THR A 40 -46.55 29.41 40.13
C THR A 40 -47.41 28.60 39.14
N THR A 41 -47.21 27.27 39.21
CA THR A 41 -48.14 26.13 39.09
C THR A 41 -49.63 26.38 38.78
N LEU A 42 -50.16 25.76 37.71
CA LEU A 42 -51.00 24.52 37.71
C LEU A 42 -51.92 24.44 36.47
N SER A 43 -52.19 23.19 36.08
CA SER A 43 -53.40 22.69 35.40
C SER A 43 -53.50 22.77 33.86
N GLN A 44 -53.02 21.68 33.24
CA GLN A 44 -53.65 20.89 32.17
C GLN A 44 -54.62 21.59 31.20
N SER A 45 -54.17 21.71 29.95
CA SER A 45 -55.05 21.59 28.78
C SER A 45 -54.45 20.61 27.79
N ARG A 46 -55.24 19.60 27.43
CA ARG A 46 -55.00 18.55 26.43
C ARG A 46 -54.25 19.07 25.19
N ALA A 47 -53.02 18.61 24.99
CA ALA A 47 -52.35 18.66 23.70
C ALA A 47 -52.34 17.24 23.11
N GLY A 48 -52.76 17.12 21.86
CA GLY A 48 -52.90 15.86 21.15
C GLY A 48 -51.62 15.03 21.17
N HIS A 49 -51.80 13.72 21.32
CA HIS A 49 -50.76 12.73 21.10
C HIS A 49 -50.21 12.84 19.67
N LEU A 50 -49.13 13.60 19.50
CA LEU A 50 -48.15 13.28 18.47
C LEU A 50 -47.49 11.98 18.92
N HIS A 51 -47.81 10.88 18.22
CA HIS A 51 -47.02 9.66 18.28
C HIS A 51 -45.58 10.00 17.90
N GLN A 52 -44.73 10.26 18.90
CA GLN A 52 -43.30 10.03 18.76
C GLN A 52 -43.15 8.53 18.54
N GLY A 53 -42.93 8.13 17.29
CA GLY A 53 -42.51 6.78 16.99
C GLY A 53 -41.24 6.50 17.79
N THR A 54 -41.36 5.73 18.86
CA THR A 54 -40.20 5.26 19.61
C THR A 54 -39.38 4.40 18.65
N ARG A 55 -38.18 4.88 18.30
CA ARG A 55 -37.21 4.07 17.56
C ARG A 55 -36.71 2.99 18.53
N ASN A 56 -37.51 1.95 18.78
CA ASN A 56 -37.17 0.85 19.68
C ASN A 56 -35.88 0.13 19.24
N ALA A 57 -35.47 0.25 17.98
CA ALA A 57 -34.18 -0.27 17.50
C ALA A 57 -32.96 0.58 17.92
N ALA A 58 -33.14 1.87 18.23
CA ALA A 58 -32.04 2.77 18.60
C ALA A 58 -31.49 2.48 20.01
N THR A 59 -32.24 1.78 20.87
CA THR A 59 -31.77 1.34 22.20
C THR A 59 -30.67 0.29 22.11
N PHE A 60 -30.63 -0.51 21.04
CA PHE A 60 -29.57 -1.52 20.83
C PHE A 60 -28.21 -0.91 20.43
N THR A 61 -28.18 0.33 19.96
CA THR A 61 -26.97 0.99 19.40
C THR A 61 -26.73 2.36 20.04
N HIS A 62 -27.11 2.51 21.32
CA HIS A 62 -26.86 3.76 22.05
C HIS A 62 -25.35 4.02 22.15
N SER A 63 -24.96 5.30 22.12
CA SER A 63 -23.55 5.73 22.17
C SER A 63 -22.74 5.15 23.33
N HIS A 64 -23.38 4.82 24.46
CA HIS A 64 -22.70 4.24 25.61
C HIS A 64 -22.20 2.80 25.35
N HIS A 65 -22.80 2.06 24.40
CA HIS A 65 -22.28 0.76 23.98
C HIS A 65 -20.93 0.89 23.25
N ALA A 66 -20.78 1.94 22.43
CA ALA A 66 -19.50 2.22 21.76
C ALA A 66 -18.41 2.59 22.77
N GLU A 67 -18.76 3.41 23.78
CA GLU A 67 -17.84 3.73 24.88
C GLU A 67 -17.47 2.48 25.69
N ALA A 68 -18.44 1.63 26.04
CA ALA A 68 -18.20 0.42 26.84
C ALA A 68 -17.30 -0.61 26.15
N VAL A 69 -17.40 -0.77 24.83
CA VAL A 69 -16.54 -1.70 24.06
C VAL A 69 -15.10 -1.19 23.93
N SER A 70 -14.89 0.11 24.12
CA SER A 70 -13.60 0.76 23.89
C SER A 70 -12.77 0.90 25.17
N VAL A 71 -13.37 0.70 26.34
CA VAL A 71 -12.64 0.68 27.62
C VAL A 71 -11.72 -0.53 27.66
N ILE A 72 -10.41 -0.28 27.82
CA ILE A 72 -9.42 -1.35 28.02
C ILE A 72 -9.60 -1.91 29.44
N PRO A 73 -9.89 -3.21 29.62
CA PRO A 73 -9.86 -3.83 30.94
C PRO A 73 -8.41 -4.06 31.39
N THR A 74 -8.08 -3.70 32.62
CA THR A 74 -6.80 -4.05 33.26
C THR A 74 -6.79 -5.50 33.71
N ASN A 75 -5.69 -6.21 33.45
CA ASN A 75 -5.40 -7.52 34.04
C ASN A 75 -4.25 -7.42 35.08
N VAL A 76 -3.82 -6.21 35.42
CA VAL A 76 -2.71 -5.97 36.35
C VAL A 76 -3.16 -6.18 37.79
N ASP A 77 -2.51 -7.12 38.47
CA ASP A 77 -2.61 -7.30 39.92
C ASP A 77 -1.38 -6.69 40.60
N THR A 78 -1.58 -5.57 41.29
CA THR A 78 -0.51 -4.83 41.99
C THR A 78 0.05 -5.60 43.20
N SER A 79 -0.63 -6.66 43.65
CA SER A 79 -0.18 -7.51 44.75
C SER A 79 0.82 -8.59 44.31
N ASN A 80 0.88 -8.88 43.01
CA ASN A 80 1.74 -9.90 42.41
C ASN A 80 3.24 -9.61 42.65
N ALA A 81 4.03 -10.66 42.88
CA ALA A 81 5.47 -10.59 43.05
C ALA A 81 6.19 -9.97 41.84
N ASP A 82 5.79 -10.32 40.61
CA ASP A 82 6.39 -9.76 39.39
C ASP A 82 6.16 -8.23 39.29
N PHE A 83 4.96 -7.76 39.64
CA PHE A 83 4.64 -6.33 39.65
C PHE A 83 5.48 -5.58 40.69
N LYS A 84 5.58 -6.12 41.91
CA LYS A 84 6.38 -5.53 42.98
C LYS A 84 7.86 -5.45 42.62
N GLU A 85 8.40 -6.49 42.00
CA GLU A 85 9.80 -6.52 41.56
C GLU A 85 10.07 -5.54 40.41
N ASN A 86 9.20 -5.51 39.39
CA ASN A 86 9.27 -4.52 38.32
C ASN A 86 9.23 -3.09 38.88
N LYS A 87 8.31 -2.83 39.82
CA LYS A 87 8.16 -1.54 40.47
C LYS A 87 9.42 -1.15 41.23
N ARG A 88 9.97 -2.06 42.05
CA ARG A 88 11.22 -1.83 42.79
C ARG A 88 12.37 -1.44 41.85
N GLN A 89 12.57 -2.19 40.77
CA GLN A 89 13.66 -1.91 39.81
C GLN A 89 13.46 -0.58 39.06
N MET A 90 12.23 -0.27 38.66
CA MET A 90 11.92 1.01 38.00
C MET A 90 12.05 2.19 38.96
N ASP A 91 11.60 2.03 40.21
CA ASP A 91 11.72 3.06 41.24
C ASP A 91 13.21 3.33 41.54
N GLU A 92 14.07 2.31 41.60
CA GLU A 92 15.52 2.47 41.72
C GLU A 92 16.15 3.19 40.52
N ALA A 93 15.73 2.87 39.30
CA ALA A 93 16.20 3.55 38.09
C ALA A 93 15.76 5.02 38.06
N THR A 94 14.53 5.29 38.50
CA THR A 94 13.94 6.63 38.58
C THR A 94 14.62 7.45 39.68
N GLU A 95 14.89 6.87 40.84
CA GLU A 95 15.61 7.54 41.93
C GLU A 95 17.03 7.93 41.51
N LYS A 96 17.77 7.03 40.82
CA LYS A 96 19.08 7.37 40.25
C LYS A 96 18.99 8.54 39.28
N LEU A 97 17.97 8.56 38.43
CA LEU A 97 17.72 9.66 37.50
C LEU A 97 17.41 10.96 38.23
N VAL A 98 16.55 10.94 39.25
CA VAL A 98 16.18 12.11 40.05
C VAL A 98 17.40 12.68 40.79
N ASN A 99 18.23 11.82 41.37
CA ASN A 99 19.47 12.23 42.03
C ASN A 99 20.45 12.87 41.03
N LEU A 100 20.62 12.26 39.85
CA LEU A 100 21.46 12.82 38.79
C LEU A 100 20.91 14.17 38.29
N HIS A 101 19.61 14.25 38.06
CA HIS A 101 18.93 15.48 37.66
C HIS A 101 19.12 16.58 38.72
N THR A 102 18.97 16.25 40.00
CA THR A 102 19.17 17.18 41.11
C THR A 102 20.61 17.71 41.13
N LYS A 103 21.60 16.85 40.88
CA LYS A 103 23.01 17.27 40.73
C LYS A 103 23.20 18.18 39.51
N ILE A 104 22.62 17.86 38.36
CA ILE A 104 22.74 18.68 37.15
C ILE A 104 22.02 20.03 37.30
N ALA A 105 20.86 20.04 37.95
CA ALA A 105 20.06 21.24 38.18
C ALA A 105 20.77 22.30 39.03
N GLN A 106 21.78 21.89 39.80
CA GLN A 106 22.64 22.79 40.54
C GLN A 106 23.47 23.74 39.66
N GLY A 107 23.71 23.39 38.39
CA GLY A 107 24.54 24.18 37.48
C GLY A 107 26.04 23.98 37.76
N GLY A 108 26.82 25.05 37.63
CA GLY A 108 28.27 25.00 37.85
C GLY A 108 28.68 24.76 39.32
N PRO A 109 30.00 24.62 39.58
CA PRO A 109 30.53 24.39 40.92
C PRO A 109 30.09 25.47 41.93
N GLN A 110 29.94 25.11 43.22
CA GLN A 110 29.50 26.04 44.28
C GLN A 110 30.20 27.40 44.23
N LYS A 111 31.53 27.42 44.11
CA LYS A 111 32.34 28.65 44.01
C LYS A 111 31.92 29.58 42.86
N ALA A 112 31.53 29.01 41.71
CA ALA A 112 31.07 29.78 40.57
C ALA A 112 29.68 30.39 40.82
N ARG A 113 28.79 29.65 41.50
CA ARG A 113 27.46 30.12 41.89
C ARG A 113 27.52 31.24 42.92
N ASP A 114 28.33 31.06 43.96
CA ASP A 114 28.55 32.09 44.99
C ASP A 114 29.08 33.37 44.35
N LYS A 115 30.05 33.25 43.43
CA LYS A 115 30.58 34.40 42.67
C LYS A 115 29.52 35.05 41.77
N HIS A 116 28.61 34.27 41.21
CA HIS A 116 27.50 34.78 40.39
C HIS A 116 26.52 35.59 41.24
N ILE A 117 26.13 35.08 42.41
CA ILE A 117 25.25 35.76 43.36
C ILE A 117 25.92 37.00 43.97
N GLN A 118 27.21 36.93 44.31
CA GLN A 118 28.00 38.08 44.80
C GLN A 118 28.05 39.24 43.80
N ARG A 119 27.83 38.98 42.51
CA ARG A 119 27.72 40.00 41.46
C ARG A 119 26.32 40.60 41.34
N GLY A 120 25.39 40.26 42.24
CA GLY A 120 24.00 40.74 42.23
C GLY A 120 23.10 40.03 41.20
N LYS A 121 23.55 38.92 40.62
CA LYS A 121 22.84 38.22 39.53
C LYS A 121 21.98 37.08 40.06
N MET A 122 20.81 36.89 39.47
CA MET A 122 19.98 35.70 39.70
C MET A 122 20.57 34.48 38.99
N LEU A 123 20.44 33.29 39.59
CA LEU A 123 20.81 32.04 38.91
C LEU A 123 19.83 31.77 37.76
N VAL A 124 20.26 30.98 36.77
CA VAL A 124 19.48 30.73 35.54
C VAL A 124 18.08 30.17 35.83
N ARG A 125 17.95 29.24 36.77
CA ARG A 125 16.67 28.62 37.13
C ARG A 125 15.78 29.57 37.92
N ASP A 126 16.37 30.41 38.78
CA ASP A 126 15.63 31.45 39.49
C ASP A 126 15.07 32.49 38.50
N ARG A 127 15.83 32.85 37.47
CA ARG A 127 15.37 33.73 36.38
C ARG A 127 14.17 33.12 35.65
N ILE A 128 14.23 31.83 35.31
CA ILE A 128 13.12 31.12 34.67
C ILE A 128 11.91 31.09 35.61
N SER A 129 12.08 30.73 36.88
CA SER A 129 10.99 30.70 37.87
C SER A 129 10.32 32.05 38.08
N ALA A 130 11.08 33.15 38.03
CA ALA A 130 10.54 34.50 38.09
C ALA A 130 9.88 34.97 36.77
N LEU A 131 10.30 34.41 35.63
CA LEU A 131 9.74 34.72 34.31
C LEU A 131 8.37 34.07 34.08
N ILE A 132 8.23 32.79 34.45
CA ILE A 132 7.02 32.00 34.20
C ILE A 132 5.85 32.42 35.09
N ASP A 133 4.62 32.21 34.61
CA ASP A 133 3.41 32.55 35.34
C ASP A 133 3.26 31.68 36.60
N PRO A 134 2.97 32.27 37.78
CA PRO A 134 2.78 31.51 39.01
C PRO A 134 1.70 30.42 38.88
N GLY A 135 2.01 29.22 39.38
CA GLY A 135 1.10 28.07 39.33
C GLY A 135 1.04 27.34 37.98
N THR A 136 1.81 27.77 36.98
CA THR A 136 1.91 27.08 35.68
C THR A 136 3.11 26.15 35.61
N PRO A 137 3.04 25.05 34.84
CA PRO A 137 4.17 24.13 34.69
C PRO A 137 5.26 24.72 33.77
N PHE A 138 6.50 24.30 34.00
CA PHE A 138 7.61 24.48 33.07
C PHE A 138 8.09 23.10 32.59
N LEU A 139 7.97 22.85 31.29
CA LEU A 139 8.48 21.64 30.66
C LEU A 139 9.93 21.88 30.24
N GLU A 140 10.87 21.52 31.11
CA GLU A 140 12.29 21.56 30.79
C GLU A 140 12.66 20.46 29.77
N LEU A 141 13.58 20.78 28.87
CA LEU A 141 14.02 19.92 27.78
C LEU A 141 15.50 19.56 27.90
N SER A 142 15.82 18.31 27.58
CA SER A 142 17.16 17.73 27.50
C SER A 142 18.01 18.06 28.73
N GLN A 143 17.49 17.73 29.91
CA GLN A 143 18.14 18.03 31.20
C GLN A 143 19.53 17.40 31.29
N MET A 144 19.71 16.22 30.70
CA MET A 144 20.95 15.44 30.76
C MET A 144 22.01 15.88 29.75
N ALA A 145 21.74 16.88 28.91
CA ALA A 145 22.65 17.32 27.85
C ALA A 145 24.09 17.53 28.37
N GLY A 146 25.08 16.98 27.68
CA GLY A 146 26.49 17.12 28.04
C GLY A 146 26.99 16.22 29.17
N TYR A 147 26.11 15.44 29.80
CA TYR A 147 26.51 14.49 30.84
C TYR A 147 27.50 13.45 30.28
N ASP A 148 28.66 13.35 30.93
CA ASP A 148 29.73 12.40 30.61
C ASP A 148 30.20 12.44 29.13
N MET A 149 30.33 13.65 28.58
CA MET A 149 30.74 13.86 27.17
C MET A 149 32.13 14.48 26.98
N TYR A 150 32.62 15.31 27.91
CA TYR A 150 33.80 16.15 27.69
C TYR A 150 34.97 15.84 28.63
N GLY A 151 35.11 14.58 29.04
CA GLY A 151 36.21 14.13 29.89
C GLY A 151 36.16 14.81 31.26
N GLU A 152 37.19 15.60 31.59
CA GLU A 152 37.27 16.33 32.87
C GLU A 152 36.33 17.54 32.94
N ASP A 153 35.84 18.04 31.80
CA ASP A 153 34.91 19.16 31.77
C ASP A 153 33.48 18.69 32.08
N ASP A 154 33.01 19.03 33.28
CA ASP A 154 31.60 18.90 33.65
C ASP A 154 30.78 20.07 33.05
N VAL A 155 29.81 19.74 32.20
CA VAL A 155 28.97 20.70 31.47
C VAL A 155 27.48 20.37 31.71
N PRO A 156 26.98 20.54 32.95
CA PRO A 156 25.62 20.14 33.31
C PRO A 156 24.58 20.86 32.47
N ALA A 157 23.58 20.10 32.00
CA ALA A 157 22.53 20.55 31.08
C ALA A 157 23.05 21.20 29.78
N GLY A 158 24.32 20.99 29.43
CA GLY A 158 24.99 21.63 28.30
C GLY A 158 25.27 23.11 28.51
N GLY A 159 25.25 23.62 29.76
CA GLY A 159 25.45 25.05 30.06
C GLY A 159 24.28 25.95 29.63
N ILE A 160 23.12 25.35 29.32
CA ILE A 160 21.93 26.07 28.89
C ILE A 160 20.65 25.33 29.35
N VAL A 161 19.72 26.07 29.95
CA VAL A 161 18.40 25.56 30.33
C VAL A 161 17.41 25.97 29.26
N THR A 162 16.71 24.99 28.69
CA THR A 162 15.71 25.21 27.65
C THR A 162 14.40 24.58 28.08
N GLY A 163 13.28 25.21 27.78
CA GLY A 163 11.98 24.63 28.10
C GLY A 163 10.82 25.50 27.69
N ILE A 164 9.62 24.99 27.93
CA ILE A 164 8.37 25.64 27.56
C ILE A 164 7.62 26.01 28.82
N GLY A 165 7.21 27.27 28.93
CA GLY A 165 6.46 27.79 30.07
C GLY A 165 5.45 28.84 29.63
N SER A 166 4.47 29.07 30.50
CA SER A 166 3.47 30.14 30.28
C SER A 166 4.03 31.47 30.77
N VAL A 167 3.98 32.50 29.93
CA VAL A 167 4.37 33.88 30.27
C VAL A 167 3.25 34.80 29.82
N ASN A 168 2.61 35.49 30.77
CA ASN A 168 1.40 36.29 30.51
C ASN A 168 0.32 35.52 29.72
N GLY A 169 0.12 34.25 30.06
CA GLY A 169 -0.86 33.36 29.41
C GLY A 169 -0.43 32.82 28.04
N VAL A 170 0.79 33.11 27.59
CA VAL A 170 1.32 32.65 26.29
C VAL A 170 2.37 31.57 26.52
N GLN A 171 2.23 30.43 25.83
CA GLN A 171 3.25 29.37 25.84
C GLN A 171 4.48 29.83 25.05
N CYS A 172 5.61 29.96 25.73
CA CYS A 172 6.85 30.49 25.17
C CYS A 172 7.96 29.44 25.27
N MET A 173 8.84 29.41 24.26
CA MET A 173 10.12 28.72 24.35
C MET A 173 11.11 29.62 25.10
N VAL A 174 11.64 29.15 26.21
CA VAL A 174 12.65 29.84 27.01
C VAL A 174 14.00 29.16 26.78
N VAL A 175 15.02 29.96 26.49
CA VAL A 175 16.40 29.53 26.28
C VAL A 175 17.30 30.39 27.15
N ALA A 176 17.87 29.83 28.21
CA ALA A 176 18.59 30.59 29.23
C ALA A 176 19.99 30.03 29.47
N ASN A 177 21.03 30.84 29.28
CA ASN A 177 22.40 30.42 29.53
C ASN A 177 22.69 30.29 31.02
N ASP A 178 23.42 29.24 31.40
CA ASP A 178 23.93 29.08 32.75
C ASP A 178 25.38 29.60 32.82
N ALA A 179 25.54 30.87 33.19
CA ALA A 179 26.85 31.51 33.33
C ALA A 179 27.74 30.85 34.41
N THR A 180 27.18 30.02 35.29
CA THR A 180 27.95 29.30 36.31
C THR A 180 28.68 28.10 35.72
N VAL A 181 28.21 27.57 34.59
CA VAL A 181 28.80 26.44 33.87
C VAL A 181 29.83 26.96 32.87
N LYS A 182 31.12 26.89 33.23
CA LYS A 182 32.24 27.32 32.38
C LYS A 182 32.07 28.75 31.82
N GLY A 183 31.40 29.64 32.55
CA GLY A 183 31.13 31.01 32.09
C GLY A 183 30.00 31.13 31.05
N GLY A 184 29.16 30.11 30.92
CA GLY A 184 28.07 30.05 29.93
C GLY A 184 28.57 29.84 28.50
N THR A 185 29.79 29.33 28.31
CA THR A 185 30.37 29.14 26.98
C THR A 185 29.67 28.04 26.20
N TYR A 186 29.52 28.21 24.88
CA TYR A 186 28.91 27.22 24.00
C TYR A 186 29.87 26.07 23.66
N TYR A 187 29.60 24.89 24.22
CA TYR A 187 30.15 23.62 23.76
C TYR A 187 29.34 23.10 22.56
N PRO A 188 29.85 22.10 21.81
CA PRO A 188 29.10 21.49 20.71
C PRO A 188 27.67 21.08 21.09
N ILE A 189 27.49 20.50 22.29
CA ILE A 189 26.17 20.11 22.79
C ILE A 189 25.27 21.31 23.14
N THR A 190 25.86 22.42 23.59
CA THR A 190 25.12 23.67 23.88
C THR A 190 24.49 24.21 22.60
N VAL A 191 25.25 24.22 21.49
CA VAL A 191 24.75 24.62 20.18
C VAL A 191 23.62 23.71 19.74
N LYS A 192 23.83 22.38 19.79
CA LYS A 192 22.82 21.39 19.43
C LYS A 192 21.52 21.57 20.24
N LYS A 193 21.63 21.86 21.54
CA LYS A 193 20.48 22.10 22.43
C LYS A 193 19.76 23.40 22.13
N HIS A 194 20.49 24.49 21.89
CA HIS A 194 19.88 25.75 21.48
C HIS A 194 19.14 25.57 20.14
N LEU A 195 19.76 24.94 19.14
CA LEU A 195 19.11 24.68 17.85
C LEU A 195 17.88 23.78 17.98
N ARG A 196 17.90 22.76 18.85
CA ARG A 196 16.71 21.92 19.09
C ARG A 196 15.57 22.74 19.70
N ALA A 197 15.85 23.63 20.66
CA ALA A 197 14.84 24.53 21.22
C ALA A 197 14.22 25.43 20.15
N GLN A 198 15.03 25.99 19.24
CA GLN A 198 14.51 26.77 18.10
C GLN A 198 13.70 25.93 17.12
N THR A 199 14.10 24.69 16.84
CA THR A 199 13.31 23.78 15.99
C THR A 199 11.92 23.55 16.60
N ILE A 200 11.85 23.25 17.90
CA ILE A 200 10.58 23.07 18.62
C ILE A 200 9.75 24.36 18.57
N ALA A 201 10.37 25.52 18.79
CA ALA A 201 9.68 26.81 18.72
C ALA A 201 9.15 27.11 17.32
N GLN A 202 9.95 26.89 16.27
CA GLN A 202 9.56 27.12 14.88
C GLN A 202 8.42 26.20 14.45
N GLU A 203 8.51 24.90 14.77
CA GLU A 203 7.51 23.91 14.39
C GLU A 203 6.17 24.16 15.08
N ASN A 204 6.19 24.56 16.35
CA ASN A 204 4.98 24.78 17.15
C ASN A 204 4.58 26.27 17.27
N ARG A 205 5.26 27.16 16.55
CA ARG A 205 5.07 28.63 16.58
C ARG A 205 5.06 29.21 17.99
N LEU A 206 6.09 28.92 18.78
CA LEU A 206 6.24 29.45 20.13
C LEU A 206 7.09 30.73 20.12
N PRO A 207 6.62 31.86 20.70
CA PRO A 207 7.49 33.01 20.96
C PRO A 207 8.73 32.57 21.74
N CYS A 208 9.88 33.10 21.36
CA CYS A 208 11.17 32.75 21.93
C CYS A 208 11.65 33.83 22.90
N ILE A 209 12.07 33.43 24.10
CA ILE A 209 12.68 34.30 25.10
C ILE A 209 14.09 33.79 25.38
N TYR A 210 15.09 34.59 25.02
CA TYR A 210 16.51 34.30 25.21
C TYR A 210 17.02 35.06 26.45
N LEU A 211 17.35 34.33 27.53
CA LEU A 211 18.03 34.91 28.69
C LEU A 211 19.54 34.74 28.50
N VAL A 212 20.16 35.76 27.92
CA VAL A 212 21.52 35.73 27.39
C VAL A 212 22.53 36.11 28.48
N ASP A 213 23.45 35.18 28.75
CA ASP A 213 24.51 35.34 29.75
C ASP A 213 25.67 34.37 29.43
N SER A 214 26.44 34.69 28.39
CA SER A 214 27.41 33.76 27.79
C SER A 214 28.75 34.42 27.46
N GLY A 215 29.83 33.80 27.92
CA GLY A 215 31.21 34.20 27.60
C GLY A 215 31.66 33.93 26.15
N GLY A 216 30.80 33.38 25.28
CA GLY A 216 31.13 33.08 23.87
C GLY A 216 31.25 31.57 23.58
N ALA A 217 31.99 31.21 22.54
CA ALA A 217 32.19 29.81 22.15
C ALA A 217 33.30 29.13 22.99
N ASN A 218 33.18 27.82 23.21
CA ASN A 218 34.27 27.02 23.75
C ASN A 218 35.40 26.91 22.71
N LEU A 219 36.45 27.72 22.88
CA LEU A 219 37.54 27.84 21.90
C LEU A 219 38.28 26.53 21.60
N PRO A 220 38.55 25.64 22.59
CA PRO A 220 39.19 24.35 22.31
C PRO A 220 38.39 23.48 21.32
N ASN A 221 37.05 23.53 21.37
CA ASN A 221 36.16 22.78 20.49
C ASN A 221 35.57 23.63 19.35
N GLN A 222 36.22 24.73 18.96
CA GLN A 222 35.65 25.68 17.99
C GLN A 222 35.28 25.05 16.63
N ALA A 223 36.02 24.03 16.19
CA ALA A 223 35.77 23.33 14.94
C ALA A 223 34.40 22.62 14.91
N ASP A 224 33.91 22.19 16.08
CA ASP A 224 32.63 21.54 16.28
C ASP A 224 31.54 22.50 16.78
N VAL A 225 31.85 23.81 16.81
CA VAL A 225 30.96 24.87 17.30
C VAL A 225 30.69 25.93 16.24
N PHE A 226 31.59 26.20 15.31
CA PHE A 226 31.51 27.35 14.40
C PHE A 226 31.12 27.04 12.94
N PRO A 227 31.81 26.15 12.20
CA PRO A 227 31.78 26.20 10.72
C PRO A 227 30.60 25.54 10.01
N ASP A 228 29.99 24.48 10.55
CA ASP A 228 29.05 23.63 9.82
C ASP A 228 27.58 24.13 9.85
N VAL A 229 26.72 23.55 9.03
CA VAL A 229 25.31 23.96 8.83
C VAL A 229 24.47 23.98 10.11
N ASN A 230 24.80 23.12 11.08
CA ASN A 230 24.13 23.01 12.38
C ASN A 230 25.02 23.50 13.54
N HIS A 231 25.95 24.42 13.24
CA HIS A 231 26.80 25.07 14.23
C HIS A 231 26.23 26.45 14.63
N PHE A 232 27.00 27.20 15.42
CA PHE A 232 26.54 28.39 16.15
C PHE A 232 25.85 29.45 15.27
N GLY A 233 26.32 29.65 14.04
CA GLY A 233 25.71 30.58 13.08
C GLY A 233 24.26 30.25 12.71
N ARG A 234 23.85 28.99 12.85
CA ARG A 234 22.48 28.54 12.55
C ARG A 234 21.45 29.12 13.52
N ILE A 235 21.87 29.51 14.73
CA ILE A 235 21.01 30.18 15.72
C ILE A 235 20.44 31.47 15.12
N PHE A 236 21.30 32.31 14.53
CA PHE A 236 20.93 33.59 13.95
C PHE A 236 20.06 33.43 12.70
N TYR A 237 20.40 32.46 11.85
CA TYR A 237 19.58 32.12 10.69
C TYR A 237 18.16 31.74 11.12
N ASN A 238 18.03 30.87 12.12
CA ASN A 238 16.72 30.45 12.63
C ASN A 238 15.97 31.62 13.27
N GLN A 239 16.62 32.49 14.06
CA GLN A 239 16.00 33.70 14.64
C GLN A 239 15.40 34.59 13.55
N ALA A 240 16.19 34.95 12.53
CA ALA A 240 15.71 35.79 11.42
C ALA A 240 14.54 35.15 10.66
N ARG A 241 14.62 33.83 10.41
CA ARG A 241 13.52 33.09 9.75
C ARG A 241 12.27 33.06 10.60
N MET A 242 12.37 32.77 11.90
CA MET A 242 11.23 32.76 12.83
C MET A 242 10.59 34.14 12.96
N SER A 243 11.38 35.20 13.13
CA SER A 243 10.88 36.59 13.13
C SER A 243 10.12 36.90 11.82
N SER A 244 10.69 36.56 10.65
CA SER A 244 10.01 36.74 9.35
C SER A 244 8.71 35.92 9.19
N MET A 245 8.57 34.82 9.94
CA MET A 245 7.35 34.01 10.01
C MET A 245 6.31 34.56 11.00
N GLY A 246 6.61 35.68 11.67
CA GLY A 246 5.80 36.28 12.72
C GLY A 246 5.85 35.50 14.03
N ILE A 247 6.96 34.80 14.33
CA ILE A 247 7.21 34.17 15.62
C ILE A 247 8.13 35.10 16.44
N PRO A 248 7.63 35.80 17.47
CA PRO A 248 8.39 36.83 18.16
C PRO A 248 9.66 36.31 18.83
N GLN A 249 10.74 37.09 18.73
CA GLN A 249 12.05 36.83 19.28
C GLN A 249 12.39 37.91 20.33
N ILE A 250 12.45 37.55 21.61
CA ILE A 250 12.75 38.49 22.70
C ILE A 250 14.07 38.10 23.35
N SER A 251 14.99 39.05 23.49
CA SER A 251 16.27 38.85 24.17
C SER A 251 16.37 39.66 25.46
N VAL A 252 16.97 39.05 26.48
CA VAL A 252 17.26 39.67 27.76
C VAL A 252 18.75 39.45 28.06
N VAL A 253 19.56 40.47 27.88
CA VAL A 253 21.02 40.43 28.09
C VAL A 253 21.32 40.73 29.54
N MET A 254 21.64 39.66 30.28
CA MET A 254 21.84 39.68 31.73
C MET A 254 23.32 39.41 32.10
N GLY A 255 24.22 39.60 31.15
CA GLY A 255 25.66 39.36 31.31
C GLY A 255 26.44 39.59 30.03
N PRO A 256 27.65 39.01 29.89
CA PRO A 256 28.42 39.13 28.67
C PRO A 256 27.70 38.47 27.48
N CYS A 257 27.83 39.11 26.33
CA CYS A 257 27.32 38.68 25.04
C CYS A 257 28.33 39.07 23.95
N THR A 258 29.38 38.25 23.79
CA THR A 258 30.56 38.59 22.99
C THR A 258 30.60 37.88 21.63
N ALA A 259 31.26 38.51 20.66
CA ALA A 259 31.54 38.00 19.33
C ALA A 259 30.27 37.53 18.61
N GLY A 260 30.25 36.30 18.09
CA GLY A 260 29.06 35.77 17.42
C GLY A 260 27.80 35.84 18.30
N GLY A 261 27.94 35.68 19.62
CA GLY A 261 26.80 35.71 20.55
C GLY A 261 26.05 37.04 20.54
N ALA A 262 26.72 38.15 20.20
CA ALA A 262 26.14 39.49 20.10
C ALA A 262 24.97 39.57 19.11
N TYR A 263 24.89 38.64 18.14
CA TYR A 263 23.77 38.59 17.20
C TYR A 263 22.49 38.00 17.79
N VAL A 264 22.52 37.26 18.90
CA VAL A 264 21.28 36.81 19.56
C VAL A 264 20.39 38.00 19.95
N PRO A 265 20.89 38.99 20.73
CA PRO A 265 20.11 40.18 21.04
C PRO A 265 19.94 41.13 19.84
N SER A 266 20.96 41.28 19.00
CA SER A 266 20.90 42.23 17.86
C SER A 266 19.93 41.79 16.75
N MET A 267 19.50 40.53 16.74
CA MET A 267 18.54 39.97 15.78
C MET A 267 17.21 39.55 16.43
N SER A 268 16.99 39.95 17.68
CA SER A 268 15.68 39.85 18.33
C SER A 268 14.78 41.03 17.94
N ASP A 269 13.47 40.80 17.99
CA ASP A 269 12.46 41.83 17.71
C ASP A 269 12.37 42.87 18.83
N GLU A 270 12.55 42.44 20.08
CA GLU A 270 12.70 43.30 21.26
C GLU A 270 13.88 42.82 22.11
N ASN A 271 14.74 43.75 22.52
CA ASN A 271 15.99 43.48 23.23
C ASN A 271 16.10 44.31 24.52
N ILE A 272 16.24 43.63 25.65
CA ILE A 272 16.36 44.19 26.99
C ILE A 272 17.79 43.98 27.49
N ILE A 273 18.44 44.99 28.05
CA ILE A 273 19.78 44.88 28.63
C ILE A 273 19.81 45.36 30.08
N VAL A 274 20.52 44.65 30.96
CA VAL A 274 20.72 45.06 32.35
C VAL A 274 21.88 46.06 32.45
N GLU A 275 21.62 47.23 33.01
CA GLU A 275 22.61 48.31 33.22
C GLU A 275 23.80 47.84 34.07
N ASN A 276 25.03 48.20 33.71
CA ASN A 276 26.26 47.84 34.42
C ASN A 276 26.52 46.32 34.58
N GLN A 277 25.82 45.49 33.81
CA GLN A 277 25.88 44.03 33.92
C GLN A 277 25.86 43.33 32.55
N GLY A 278 24.93 43.73 31.70
CA GLY A 278 24.81 43.28 30.32
C GLY A 278 25.83 43.96 29.43
N HIS A 279 26.50 43.19 28.58
CA HIS A 279 27.50 43.72 27.65
C HIS A 279 27.39 43.07 26.28
N ILE A 280 27.26 43.84 25.20
CA ILE A 280 27.17 43.35 23.82
C ILE A 280 28.35 43.90 23.02
N PHE A 281 29.16 43.04 22.42
CA PHE A 281 30.22 43.51 21.50
C PHE A 281 30.70 42.39 20.58
N LEU A 282 31.09 42.74 19.35
CA LEU A 282 31.69 41.79 18.40
C LEU A 282 33.12 41.40 18.78
N ALA A 283 33.84 42.29 19.45
CA ALA A 283 35.17 42.03 19.99
C ALA A 283 35.20 42.61 21.40
N GLY A 284 35.44 41.77 22.42
CA GLY A 284 35.55 42.27 23.79
C GLY A 284 36.83 43.08 24.02
N PRO A 285 36.95 43.76 25.17
CA PRO A 285 38.12 44.59 25.47
C PRO A 285 39.48 43.91 25.26
N PRO A 286 39.69 42.62 25.61
CA PRO A 286 40.95 41.94 25.33
C PRO A 286 41.29 41.87 23.83
N LEU A 287 40.28 41.66 22.98
CA LEU A 287 40.46 41.54 21.53
C LEU A 287 40.62 42.90 20.87
N VAL A 288 39.89 43.92 21.33
CA VAL A 288 40.05 45.32 20.87
C VAL A 288 41.46 45.82 21.18
N LYS A 289 41.94 45.60 22.41
CA LYS A 289 43.31 45.94 22.80
C LYS A 289 44.34 45.20 21.96
N ALA A 290 44.14 43.91 21.70
CA ALA A 290 45.06 43.12 20.88
C ALA A 290 45.08 43.57 19.40
N ALA A 291 43.94 43.98 18.85
CA ALA A 291 43.81 44.34 17.44
C ALA A 291 44.20 45.80 17.13
N THR A 292 43.92 46.74 18.05
CA THR A 292 44.03 48.19 17.79
C THR A 292 44.90 48.95 18.78
N GLY A 293 45.22 48.35 19.94
CA GLY A 293 45.90 49.01 21.05
C GLY A 293 44.98 49.85 21.95
N GLU A 294 43.71 50.02 21.60
CA GLU A 294 42.73 50.76 22.39
C GLU A 294 42.44 50.05 23.73
N VAL A 295 42.47 50.82 24.83
CA VAL A 295 42.13 50.34 26.17
C VAL A 295 40.80 50.95 26.58
N VAL A 296 39.76 50.14 26.54
CA VAL A 296 38.38 50.52 26.83
C VAL A 296 37.78 49.52 27.84
N SER A 297 36.89 49.99 28.72
CA SER A 297 36.19 49.09 29.65
C SER A 297 35.09 48.30 28.93
N ALA A 298 34.57 47.23 29.54
CA ALA A 298 33.47 46.48 28.94
C ALA A 298 32.19 47.35 28.85
N GLU A 299 31.92 48.17 29.87
CA GLU A 299 30.76 49.06 29.92
C GLU A 299 30.86 50.17 28.87
N ASP A 300 32.03 50.79 28.71
CA ASP A 300 32.22 51.86 27.71
C ASP A 300 32.19 51.33 26.27
N LEU A 301 32.61 50.08 26.06
CA LEU A 301 32.66 49.45 24.73
C LEU A 301 31.30 48.95 24.26
N GLY A 302 30.45 48.46 25.17
CA GLY A 302 29.24 47.71 24.83
C GLY A 302 28.24 47.55 25.97
N GLY A 303 28.23 48.47 26.94
CA GLY A 303 27.35 48.43 28.10
C GLY A 303 25.90 48.80 27.80
N GLY A 304 25.06 48.71 28.85
CA GLY A 304 23.62 48.93 28.75
C GLY A 304 23.24 50.33 28.26
N LYS A 305 23.89 51.37 28.79
CA LYS A 305 23.63 52.76 28.38
C LYS A 305 24.03 53.03 26.95
N LEU A 306 25.22 52.57 26.54
CA LEU A 306 25.70 52.75 25.17
C LEU A 306 24.69 52.21 24.16
N HIS A 307 24.19 50.99 24.38
CA HIS A 307 23.26 50.37 23.44
C HIS A 307 21.84 50.91 23.48
N SER A 308 21.40 51.44 24.63
CA SER A 308 20.04 51.98 24.79
C SER A 308 19.92 53.46 24.41
N GLU A 309 20.99 54.24 24.58
CA GLU A 309 20.97 55.70 24.38
C GLU A 309 21.70 56.15 23.10
N VAL A 310 22.71 55.38 22.65
CA VAL A 310 23.59 55.80 21.55
C VAL A 310 23.41 54.93 20.32
N SER A 311 23.65 53.62 20.44
CA SER A 311 23.70 52.74 19.25
C SER A 311 22.32 52.25 18.81
N GLY A 312 21.34 52.19 19.72
CA GLY A 312 20.00 51.63 19.45
C GLY A 312 20.00 50.12 19.21
N VAL A 313 20.98 49.38 19.76
CA VAL A 313 21.01 47.91 19.66
C VAL A 313 20.03 47.28 20.65
N THR A 314 19.72 47.98 21.75
CA THR A 314 18.79 47.54 22.79
C THR A 314 17.62 48.52 22.90
N ASP A 315 16.43 48.01 23.16
CA ASP A 315 15.18 48.78 23.21
C ASP A 315 14.81 49.20 24.63
N TYR A 316 15.25 48.43 25.63
CA TYR A 316 14.96 48.71 27.03
C TYR A 316 16.18 48.52 27.93
N LEU A 317 16.43 49.51 28.78
CA LEU A 317 17.43 49.45 29.84
C LEU A 317 16.77 49.02 31.16
N ALA A 318 17.19 47.88 31.70
CA ALA A 318 16.78 47.37 33.00
C ALA A 318 17.82 47.71 34.07
N VAL A 319 17.38 47.86 35.32
CA VAL A 319 18.29 48.21 36.44
C VAL A 319 18.89 46.99 37.14
N ASP A 320 18.21 45.84 37.03
CA ASP A 320 18.63 44.55 37.57
C ASP A 320 17.93 43.40 36.82
N ASP A 321 18.26 42.17 37.20
CA ASP A 321 17.66 40.95 36.61
C ASP A 321 16.14 40.93 36.79
N ALA A 322 15.61 41.34 37.95
CA ALA A 322 14.18 41.27 38.25
C ALA A 322 13.39 42.24 37.37
N HIS A 323 13.86 43.48 37.22
CA HIS A 323 13.27 44.47 36.32
C HIS A 323 13.32 43.99 34.87
N ALA A 324 14.43 43.39 34.43
CA ALA A 324 14.57 42.86 33.08
C ALA A 324 13.52 41.78 32.77
N LEU A 325 13.24 40.88 33.72
CA LEU A 325 12.20 39.86 33.57
C LEU A 325 10.79 40.46 33.54
N VAL A 326 10.52 41.51 34.32
CA VAL A 326 9.25 42.26 34.25
C VAL A 326 9.05 42.87 32.86
N LEU A 327 10.10 43.45 32.27
CA LEU A 327 10.07 44.00 30.92
C LEU A 327 9.84 42.89 29.88
N ALA A 328 10.50 41.74 30.01
CA ALA A 328 10.31 40.60 29.11
C ALA A 328 8.85 40.08 29.16
N ARG A 329 8.28 39.96 30.37
CA ARG A 329 6.85 39.65 30.54
C ARG A 329 5.98 40.68 29.84
N ARG A 330 6.25 41.98 30.05
CA ARG A 330 5.51 43.07 29.40
C ARG A 330 5.53 42.96 27.86
N SER A 331 6.70 42.70 27.27
CA SER A 331 6.84 42.50 25.82
C SER A 331 5.96 41.35 25.33
N ILE A 332 5.97 40.19 26.00
CA ILE A 332 5.05 39.07 25.71
C ILE A 332 3.58 39.50 25.82
N GLY A 333 3.24 40.31 26.84
CA GLY A 333 1.90 40.83 27.06
C GLY A 333 1.37 41.68 25.90
N ASN A 334 2.26 42.31 25.13
CA ASN A 334 1.96 43.24 24.04
C ASN A 334 1.96 42.60 22.65
N LEU A 335 2.27 41.30 22.51
CA LEU A 335 2.42 40.64 21.22
C LEU A 335 1.15 40.54 20.37
N ASN A 336 -0.02 40.90 20.92
CA ASN A 336 -1.33 40.57 20.32
C ASN A 336 -1.44 39.07 19.96
N TRP A 337 -0.74 38.22 20.72
CA TRP A 337 -0.77 36.78 20.52
C TRP A 337 -2.16 36.27 20.88
N HIS A 338 -2.79 35.50 20.00
CA HIS A 338 -4.18 35.08 20.18
C HIS A 338 -4.35 34.36 21.52
N ARG A 339 -5.02 35.03 22.47
CA ARG A 339 -5.36 34.48 23.80
C ARG A 339 -6.61 33.58 23.78
N ASN A 340 -7.17 33.32 22.60
CA ASN A 340 -8.45 32.64 22.46
C ASN A 340 -8.29 31.12 22.69
N GLN A 341 -8.42 30.69 23.95
CA GLN A 341 -9.27 29.55 24.37
C GLN A 341 -9.34 29.29 25.89
N THR A 342 -8.83 30.14 26.79
CA THR A 342 -8.77 29.82 28.23
C THR A 342 -9.81 30.47 29.15
N VAL A 343 -10.95 30.97 28.64
CA VAL A 343 -12.15 31.20 29.49
C VAL A 343 -13.44 30.85 28.73
N THR A 344 -13.59 29.58 28.36
CA THR A 344 -14.92 28.94 28.24
C THR A 344 -14.77 27.49 28.66
N ALA A 345 -15.62 27.06 29.60
CA ALA A 345 -15.72 25.75 30.25
C ALA A 345 -14.49 24.83 30.14
N GLN A 346 -13.81 24.57 31.28
CA GLN A 346 -12.88 23.43 31.45
C GLN A 346 -13.32 22.28 30.51
N PRO A 347 -12.52 21.93 29.47
CA PRO A 347 -12.89 20.82 28.61
C PRO A 347 -13.14 19.62 29.51
N SER A 348 -14.34 19.06 29.49
CA SER A 348 -14.64 17.89 30.29
C SER A 348 -13.91 16.70 29.68
N TYR A 349 -12.68 16.47 30.10
CA TYR A 349 -11.96 15.23 29.84
C TYR A 349 -12.14 14.30 31.05
N GLN A 350 -12.05 13.00 30.80
CA GLN A 350 -12.07 11.99 31.85
C GLN A 350 -10.63 11.63 32.19
N GLU A 351 -10.31 11.47 33.47
CA GLU A 351 -9.05 10.85 33.84
C GLU A 351 -9.03 9.36 33.44
N PRO A 352 -7.85 8.74 33.27
CA PRO A 352 -7.75 7.31 33.07
C PRO A 352 -8.39 6.56 34.25
N LEU A 353 -8.97 5.39 34.00
CA LEU A 353 -9.58 4.56 35.05
C LEU A 353 -8.55 3.91 35.99
N TYR A 354 -7.29 3.85 35.55
CA TYR A 354 -6.20 3.19 36.27
C TYR A 354 -5.10 4.20 36.62
N ASP A 355 -4.46 3.99 37.77
CA ASP A 355 -3.44 4.92 38.28
C ASP A 355 -2.17 4.89 37.41
N PRO A 356 -1.73 6.04 36.85
CA PRO A 356 -0.46 6.14 36.13
C PRO A 356 0.77 5.68 36.93
N GLN A 357 0.74 5.70 38.26
CA GLN A 357 1.84 5.21 39.11
C GLN A 357 2.06 3.69 38.98
N GLU A 358 1.07 2.95 38.47
CA GLU A 358 1.20 1.51 38.24
C GLU A 358 2.14 1.18 37.07
N LEU A 359 2.43 2.14 36.18
CA LEU A 359 3.29 1.94 35.00
C LEU A 359 4.68 1.39 35.38
N SER A 360 5.22 1.83 36.52
CA SER A 360 6.50 1.35 37.03
C SER A 360 6.50 -0.15 37.33
N GLY A 361 5.39 -0.69 37.84
CA GLY A 361 5.22 -2.12 38.11
C GLY A 361 4.85 -2.97 36.90
N ILE A 362 4.36 -2.35 35.82
CA ILE A 362 3.95 -3.05 34.61
C ILE A 362 5.14 -3.33 33.70
N VAL A 363 6.02 -2.34 33.50
CA VAL A 363 7.07 -2.42 32.48
C VAL A 363 8.39 -2.97 33.02
N GLY A 364 8.80 -2.55 34.22
CA GLY A 364 10.08 -2.95 34.82
C GLY A 364 11.31 -2.59 33.97
N THR A 365 12.47 -3.14 34.32
CA THR A 365 13.74 -2.85 33.61
C THR A 365 14.21 -3.99 32.70
N ASN A 366 13.62 -5.17 32.80
CA ASN A 366 13.96 -6.33 31.98
C ASN A 366 13.24 -6.28 30.62
N LEU A 367 13.87 -5.63 29.64
CA LEU A 367 13.34 -5.48 28.28
C LEU A 367 13.27 -6.79 27.46
N ARG A 368 13.68 -7.94 28.01
CA ARG A 368 13.45 -9.26 27.38
C ARG A 368 12.02 -9.76 27.62
N ARG A 369 11.36 -9.27 28.67
CA ARG A 369 9.94 -9.55 28.93
C ARG A 369 9.08 -8.67 28.03
N GLN A 370 7.98 -9.23 27.51
CA GLN A 370 7.04 -8.47 26.70
C GLN A 370 6.35 -7.42 27.57
N ILE A 371 6.37 -6.17 27.12
CA ILE A 371 5.63 -5.09 27.74
C ILE A 371 4.16 -5.18 27.27
N PRO A 372 3.18 -5.32 28.18
CA PRO A 372 1.76 -5.33 27.80
C PRO A 372 1.34 -3.91 27.40
N ILE A 373 1.45 -3.59 26.11
CA ILE A 373 1.36 -2.21 25.64
C ILE A 373 -0.04 -1.58 25.85
N HIS A 374 -1.10 -2.39 25.82
CA HIS A 374 -2.45 -1.94 26.15
C HIS A 374 -2.57 -1.42 27.59
N GLU A 375 -1.82 -1.98 28.55
CA GLU A 375 -1.79 -1.51 29.94
C GLU A 375 -1.12 -0.14 30.06
N VAL A 376 -0.15 0.16 29.18
CA VAL A 376 0.44 1.49 29.09
C VAL A 376 -0.57 2.48 28.52
N ILE A 377 -1.25 2.13 27.43
CA ILE A 377 -2.28 2.96 26.79
C ILE A 377 -3.41 3.29 27.79
N ALA A 378 -3.90 2.28 28.52
CA ALA A 378 -5.00 2.42 29.46
C ALA A 378 -4.73 3.40 30.62
N ARG A 379 -3.46 3.74 30.90
CA ARG A 379 -3.05 4.67 31.96
C ARG A 379 -2.69 6.07 31.45
N ILE A 380 -2.69 6.27 30.13
CA ILE A 380 -2.36 7.58 29.53
C ILE A 380 -3.53 8.22 28.78
N VAL A 381 -4.54 7.45 28.36
CA VAL A 381 -5.71 7.95 27.61
C VAL A 381 -6.91 8.24 28.50
N ASP A 382 -7.76 9.18 28.08
CA ASP A 382 -8.95 9.60 28.80
C ASP A 382 -9.93 8.43 28.97
N GLY A 383 -10.42 8.22 30.20
CA GLY A 383 -11.37 7.14 30.52
C GLY A 383 -10.86 5.72 30.20
N SER A 384 -9.55 5.54 30.02
CA SER A 384 -8.95 4.28 29.55
C SER A 384 -9.59 3.75 28.25
N SER A 385 -10.16 4.64 27.44
CA SER A 385 -10.88 4.30 26.21
C SER A 385 -9.98 4.35 24.98
N PHE A 386 -9.95 3.25 24.22
CA PHE A 386 -9.11 3.05 23.06
C PHE A 386 -9.85 2.27 21.96
N ASP A 387 -10.14 2.97 20.86
CA ASP A 387 -10.76 2.39 19.67
C ASP A 387 -9.70 1.67 18.83
N GLU A 388 -9.44 0.38 19.13
CA GLU A 388 -8.39 -0.36 18.44
C GLU A 388 -8.74 -0.60 16.95
N PHE A 389 -7.84 -0.16 16.07
CA PHE A 389 -7.90 -0.35 14.63
C PHE A 389 -7.20 -1.66 14.24
N LYS A 390 -7.90 -2.52 13.49
CA LYS A 390 -7.39 -3.82 13.02
C LYS A 390 -6.77 -4.68 14.15
N PRO A 391 -7.49 -4.96 15.26
CA PRO A 391 -6.94 -5.74 16.37
C PRO A 391 -6.46 -7.14 15.94
N LEU A 392 -7.14 -7.76 14.97
CA LEU A 392 -6.87 -9.12 14.50
C LEU A 392 -5.86 -9.22 13.33
N TYR A 393 -5.27 -8.12 12.88
CA TYR A 393 -4.31 -8.11 11.76
C TYR A 393 -3.03 -7.38 12.15
N GLY A 394 -1.86 -7.99 11.96
CA GLY A 394 -0.57 -7.38 12.34
C GLY A 394 -0.51 -7.02 13.83
N SER A 395 -0.92 -7.94 14.71
CA SER A 395 -1.12 -7.72 16.15
C SER A 395 0.14 -7.31 16.93
N THR A 396 1.33 -7.47 16.34
CA THR A 396 2.58 -6.96 16.91
C THR A 396 2.74 -5.44 16.82
N LEU A 397 1.83 -4.75 16.10
CA LEU A 397 1.69 -3.31 16.12
C LEU A 397 0.24 -2.95 16.47
N VAL A 398 0.05 -2.42 17.67
CA VAL A 398 -1.24 -1.92 18.16
C VAL A 398 -1.45 -0.52 17.59
N THR A 399 -2.61 -0.29 17.01
CA THR A 399 -2.99 1.02 16.45
C THR A 399 -4.42 1.33 16.82
N GLY A 400 -4.75 2.57 17.15
CA GLY A 400 -6.13 2.92 17.48
C GLY A 400 -6.30 4.39 17.86
N PHE A 401 -7.55 4.82 17.98
CA PHE A 401 -7.88 6.19 18.34
C PHE A 401 -8.14 6.32 19.83
N ALA A 402 -7.77 7.46 20.41
CA ALA A 402 -8.02 7.79 21.81
C ALA A 402 -8.13 9.29 22.01
N LYS A 403 -8.27 9.73 23.26
CA LYS A 403 -8.12 11.12 23.67
C LYS A 403 -7.12 11.26 24.80
N ILE A 404 -6.39 12.38 24.82
CA ILE A 404 -5.52 12.77 25.93
C ILE A 404 -5.83 14.24 26.27
N TYR A 405 -6.34 14.49 27.48
CA TYR A 405 -6.83 15.82 27.89
C TYR A 405 -7.84 16.41 26.88
N GLY A 406 -8.72 15.56 26.35
CA GLY A 406 -9.74 15.91 25.35
C GLY A 406 -9.23 16.03 23.91
N HIS A 407 -7.92 16.04 23.67
CA HIS A 407 -7.36 16.07 22.32
C HIS A 407 -7.47 14.70 21.65
N PRO A 408 -8.09 14.58 20.45
CA PRO A 408 -8.10 13.32 19.72
C PRO A 408 -6.69 12.96 19.26
N VAL A 409 -6.30 11.70 19.43
CA VAL A 409 -4.99 11.18 19.04
C VAL A 409 -5.11 9.82 18.35
N GLY A 410 -4.19 9.53 17.44
CA GLY A 410 -3.94 8.20 16.92
C GLY A 410 -2.69 7.62 17.59
N ILE A 411 -2.81 6.45 18.19
CA ILE A 411 -1.68 5.79 18.87
C ILE A 411 -1.14 4.68 17.97
N VAL A 412 0.18 4.59 17.85
CA VAL A 412 0.91 3.52 17.16
C VAL A 412 1.94 2.96 18.14
N ALA A 413 1.72 1.72 18.61
CA ALA A 413 2.43 1.18 19.75
C ALA A 413 2.92 -0.25 19.50
N ASN A 414 4.18 -0.53 19.81
CA ASN A 414 4.74 -1.86 19.57
C ASN A 414 4.25 -2.86 20.62
N ASN A 415 3.88 -4.05 20.14
CA ASN A 415 3.56 -5.22 20.97
C ASN A 415 4.39 -6.45 20.54
N GLY A 416 5.57 -6.22 19.96
CA GLY A 416 6.45 -7.24 19.41
C GLY A 416 7.27 -6.73 18.22
N ILE A 417 7.91 -7.66 17.50
CA ILE A 417 8.66 -7.37 16.26
C ILE A 417 7.73 -6.96 15.12
N LEU A 418 8.23 -6.16 14.16
CA LEU A 418 7.42 -5.74 13.01
C LEU A 418 7.44 -6.78 11.89
N PHE A 419 6.24 -7.23 11.49
CA PHE A 419 6.01 -8.04 10.30
C PHE A 419 5.52 -7.19 9.11
N SER A 420 5.35 -7.81 7.95
CA SER A 420 4.81 -7.16 6.74
C SER A 420 3.42 -6.61 7.00
N GLU A 421 2.58 -7.40 7.66
CA GLU A 421 1.21 -7.10 8.04
C GLU A 421 1.17 -5.91 9.01
N SER A 422 2.04 -5.92 10.02
CA SER A 422 2.18 -4.84 11.00
C SER A 422 2.58 -3.53 10.30
N SER A 423 3.49 -3.60 9.33
CA SER A 423 3.93 -2.44 8.56
C SER A 423 2.84 -1.87 7.66
N LEU A 424 2.07 -2.74 6.99
CA LEU A 424 0.92 -2.34 6.18
C LEU A 424 -0.20 -1.74 7.03
N LYS A 425 -0.48 -2.32 8.21
CA LYS A 425 -1.41 -1.79 9.20
C LYS A 425 -0.99 -0.40 9.66
N GLY A 426 0.26 -0.24 10.09
CA GLY A 426 0.80 1.04 10.54
C GLY A 426 0.77 2.11 9.44
N ALA A 427 1.16 1.76 8.22
CA ALA A 427 1.09 2.68 7.08
C ALA A 427 -0.34 3.18 6.82
N HIS A 428 -1.31 2.25 6.77
CA HIS A 428 -2.72 2.60 6.58
C HIS A 428 -3.24 3.47 7.74
N PHE A 429 -2.92 3.13 8.99
CA PHE A 429 -3.39 3.89 10.14
C PHE A 429 -2.81 5.32 10.18
N VAL A 430 -1.52 5.48 9.86
CA VAL A 430 -0.88 6.80 9.74
C VAL A 430 -1.53 7.63 8.62
N GLN A 431 -1.87 7.01 7.49
CA GLN A 431 -2.62 7.68 6.41
C GLN A 431 -4.01 8.12 6.87
N LEU A 432 -4.73 7.29 7.63
CA LEU A 432 -6.04 7.66 8.19
C LEU A 432 -5.93 8.87 9.13
N CYS A 433 -4.93 8.88 10.02
CA CYS A 433 -4.68 10.01 10.92
C CYS A 433 -4.33 11.27 10.12
N GLY A 434 -3.47 11.14 9.10
CA GLY A 434 -3.14 12.23 8.18
C GLY A 434 -4.37 12.81 7.46
N LYS A 435 -5.27 11.96 6.96
CA LYS A 435 -6.50 12.40 6.27
C LYS A 435 -7.51 13.06 7.22
N ARG A 436 -7.48 12.69 8.51
CA ARG A 436 -8.40 13.21 9.54
C ARG A 436 -7.79 14.34 10.37
N HIS A 437 -6.55 14.75 10.07
CA HIS A 437 -5.81 15.75 10.85
C HIS A 437 -5.67 15.40 12.34
N ILE A 438 -5.48 14.11 12.64
CA ILE A 438 -5.34 13.59 14.01
C ILE A 438 -3.85 13.48 14.36
N PRO A 439 -3.36 14.12 15.44
CA PRO A 439 -2.01 13.93 15.96
C PRO A 439 -1.66 12.47 16.25
N LEU A 440 -0.40 12.10 16.04
CA LEU A 440 0.10 10.75 16.23
C LEU A 440 0.99 10.63 17.47
N ILE A 441 0.75 9.60 18.29
CA ILE A 441 1.59 9.20 19.42
C ILE A 441 2.23 7.85 19.11
N PHE A 442 3.56 7.80 19.15
CA PHE A 442 4.34 6.58 18.97
C PHE A 442 4.86 6.08 20.31
N LEU A 443 4.50 4.86 20.70
CA LEU A 443 5.05 4.19 21.89
C LEU A 443 6.05 3.13 21.44
N GLN A 444 7.34 3.42 21.58
CA GLN A 444 8.41 2.55 21.06
C GLN A 444 8.79 1.47 22.07
N ASN A 445 8.61 0.23 21.65
CA ASN A 445 9.19 -0.96 22.27
C ASN A 445 9.49 -2.00 21.18
N ILE A 446 10.53 -1.74 20.39
CA ILE A 446 10.82 -2.45 19.16
C ILE A 446 12.28 -2.93 19.11
N SER A 447 12.44 -4.24 18.91
CA SER A 447 13.74 -4.88 18.69
C SER A 447 14.13 -4.98 17.20
N GLY A 448 13.18 -4.76 16.28
CA GLY A 448 13.43 -4.74 14.84
C GLY A 448 12.29 -5.34 14.01
N PHE A 449 12.59 -5.62 12.74
CA PHE A 449 11.69 -6.33 11.82
C PHE A 449 11.95 -7.84 11.87
N MET A 450 10.95 -8.62 11.47
CA MET A 450 11.16 -10.06 11.23
C MET A 450 12.21 -10.27 10.13
N VAL A 451 13.11 -11.22 10.35
CA VAL A 451 14.19 -11.59 9.42
C VAL A 451 13.99 -13.02 8.90
N GLY A 452 14.55 -13.33 7.73
CA GLY A 452 14.51 -14.67 7.15
C GLY A 452 14.07 -14.67 5.69
N GLN A 453 14.34 -15.77 4.98
CA GLN A 453 14.07 -15.86 3.54
C GLN A 453 12.60 -15.63 3.19
N ASP A 454 11.67 -16.15 4.00
CA ASP A 454 10.24 -16.00 3.75
C ASP A 454 9.75 -14.57 4.00
N ALA A 455 10.29 -13.89 5.02
CA ALA A 455 10.00 -12.47 5.27
C ALA A 455 10.48 -11.60 4.08
N GLU A 456 11.69 -11.86 3.58
CA GLU A 456 12.24 -11.16 2.41
C GLU A 456 11.44 -11.43 1.13
N LYS A 457 11.11 -12.70 0.84
CA LYS A 457 10.25 -13.09 -0.30
C LYS A 457 8.85 -12.45 -0.20
N GLY A 458 8.28 -12.42 1.01
CA GLY A 458 7.01 -11.75 1.30
C GLY A 458 7.07 -10.23 1.16
N GLY A 459 8.27 -9.66 1.02
CA GLY A 459 8.49 -8.24 0.78
C GLY A 459 8.47 -7.40 2.06
N ILE A 460 9.03 -7.91 3.16
CA ILE A 460 9.17 -7.17 4.42
C ILE A 460 9.81 -5.79 4.19
N ALA A 461 10.85 -5.70 3.35
CA ALA A 461 11.49 -4.44 3.01
C ALA A 461 10.54 -3.43 2.34
N LYS A 462 9.78 -3.84 1.32
CA LYS A 462 8.83 -2.94 0.62
C LYS A 462 7.62 -2.59 1.50
N ASN A 463 7.28 -3.41 2.48
CA ASN A 463 6.15 -3.17 3.38
C ASN A 463 6.57 -2.25 4.54
N GLY A 464 7.75 -2.48 5.13
CA GLY A 464 8.39 -1.55 6.07
C GLY A 464 8.62 -0.18 5.43
N ALA A 465 9.05 -0.12 4.17
CA ALA A 465 9.20 1.13 3.43
C ALA A 465 7.88 1.94 3.32
N LYS A 466 6.71 1.28 3.25
CA LYS A 466 5.41 1.99 3.25
C LYS A 466 5.15 2.67 4.58
N LEU A 467 5.44 2.00 5.70
CA LEU A 467 5.33 2.58 7.04
C LEU A 467 6.25 3.79 7.18
N VAL A 468 7.53 3.62 6.84
CA VAL A 468 8.52 4.71 6.90
C VAL A 468 8.11 5.88 6.01
N THR A 469 7.61 5.62 4.80
CA THR A 469 7.10 6.67 3.90
C THR A 469 5.93 7.41 4.53
N ALA A 470 4.97 6.69 5.12
CA ALA A 470 3.81 7.29 5.78
C ALA A 470 4.23 8.17 6.96
N VAL A 471 5.12 7.67 7.84
CA VAL A 471 5.64 8.42 9.00
C VAL A 471 6.42 9.66 8.58
N SER A 472 7.19 9.57 7.50
CA SER A 472 7.98 10.69 6.98
C SER A 472 7.11 11.79 6.38
N CYS A 473 6.06 11.41 5.64
CA CYS A 473 5.28 12.35 4.83
C CYS A 473 4.04 12.90 5.55
N VAL A 474 3.55 12.26 6.60
CA VAL A 474 2.35 12.72 7.30
C VAL A 474 2.61 14.09 7.97
N ASP A 475 1.73 15.05 7.65
CA ASP A 475 1.83 16.46 8.09
C ASP A 475 0.87 16.73 9.26
N VAL A 476 0.92 15.88 10.28
CA VAL A 476 0.24 16.05 11.57
C VAL A 476 1.29 16.11 12.69
N PRO A 477 0.99 16.71 13.87
CA PRO A 477 1.88 16.63 15.01
C PRO A 477 2.18 15.18 15.39
N LYS A 478 3.46 14.84 15.50
CA LYS A 478 3.96 13.51 15.89
C LYS A 478 4.67 13.62 17.23
N PHE A 479 4.39 12.72 18.16
CA PHE A 479 5.04 12.64 19.46
C PHE A 479 5.53 11.21 19.67
N THR A 480 6.71 11.06 20.26
CA THR A 480 7.32 9.75 20.48
C THR A 480 7.69 9.58 21.95
N VAL A 481 7.35 8.43 22.52
CA VAL A 481 7.79 8.01 23.86
C VAL A 481 8.43 6.64 23.74
N VAL A 482 9.70 6.53 24.08
CA VAL A 482 10.41 5.25 24.14
C VAL A 482 10.17 4.64 25.51
N VAL A 483 9.33 3.59 25.55
CA VAL A 483 8.91 2.92 26.78
C VAL A 483 9.71 1.64 27.07
N GLY A 484 10.48 1.17 26.08
CA GLY A 484 11.33 -0.01 26.18
C GLY A 484 12.50 0.04 25.20
N SER A 485 12.61 -0.95 24.31
CA SER A 485 13.68 -0.98 23.31
C SER A 485 13.37 -0.09 22.10
N SER A 486 14.40 0.53 21.51
CA SER A 486 14.35 1.22 20.21
C SER A 486 15.55 0.81 19.38
N ALA A 487 15.41 -0.30 18.65
CA ALA A 487 16.51 -0.91 17.91
C ALA A 487 16.34 -0.85 16.38
N GLY A 488 17.44 -0.55 15.69
CA GLY A 488 17.61 -0.70 14.25
C GLY A 488 16.52 -0.02 13.41
N ALA A 489 16.05 -0.69 12.36
CA ALA A 489 15.01 -0.16 11.48
C ALA A 489 13.66 0.05 12.18
N GLY A 490 13.43 -0.57 13.35
CA GLY A 490 12.25 -0.35 14.17
C GLY A 490 12.15 1.08 14.68
N ASN A 491 13.28 1.69 15.08
CA ASN A 491 13.36 3.10 15.44
C ASN A 491 12.81 4.00 14.33
N TYR A 492 13.11 3.64 13.08
CA TYR A 492 12.71 4.42 11.90
C TYR A 492 11.20 4.33 11.63
N GLY A 493 10.67 3.11 11.59
CA GLY A 493 9.24 2.87 11.36
C GLY A 493 8.34 3.45 12.45
N MET A 494 8.87 3.68 13.65
CA MET A 494 8.13 4.18 14.81
C MET A 494 8.40 5.65 15.13
N CYS A 495 8.83 6.46 14.16
CA CYS A 495 9.08 7.89 14.32
C CYS A 495 10.17 8.25 15.35
N GLY A 496 11.34 7.61 15.23
CA GLY A 496 12.54 8.02 15.98
C GLY A 496 13.04 9.41 15.59
N ARG A 497 14.14 9.86 16.22
CA ARG A 497 14.65 11.24 16.15
C ARG A 497 14.77 11.82 14.72
N ALA A 498 15.18 11.01 13.76
CA ALA A 498 15.35 11.43 12.35
C ALA A 498 14.04 11.77 11.63
N TYR A 499 12.89 11.34 12.15
CA TYR A 499 11.57 11.52 11.55
C TYR A 499 10.82 12.74 12.11
N SER A 500 11.56 13.60 12.82
CA SER A 500 11.12 14.90 13.33
C SER A 500 9.81 14.86 14.13
N PRO A 501 9.71 14.03 15.21
CA PRO A 501 8.64 14.22 16.17
C PRO A 501 8.77 15.59 16.85
N ARG A 502 7.63 16.23 17.12
CA ARG A 502 7.54 17.53 17.81
C ARG A 502 8.24 17.47 19.16
N LEU A 503 7.99 16.40 19.90
CA LEU A 503 8.74 16.02 21.08
C LEU A 503 8.98 14.50 21.10
N MET A 504 10.16 14.12 21.59
CA MET A 504 10.54 12.72 21.81
C MET A 504 11.06 12.56 23.23
N PHE A 505 10.42 11.71 24.03
CA PHE A 505 10.88 11.40 25.40
C PHE A 505 11.23 9.93 25.55
N THR A 506 12.01 9.63 26.57
CA THR A 506 12.50 8.30 26.87
C THR A 506 12.21 7.97 28.34
N TRP A 507 11.87 6.73 28.65
CA TRP A 507 11.76 6.25 30.02
C TRP A 507 13.11 5.83 30.60
N PRO A 508 13.27 5.76 31.94
CA PRO A 508 14.56 5.46 32.57
C PRO A 508 15.12 4.07 32.21
N ASN A 509 14.24 3.10 31.92
CA ASN A 509 14.61 1.75 31.53
C ASN A 509 14.90 1.59 30.03
N ALA A 510 14.59 2.58 29.21
CA ALA A 510 14.61 2.45 27.76
C ALA A 510 16.03 2.32 27.22
N LYS A 511 16.16 1.61 26.09
CA LYS A 511 17.45 1.41 25.41
C LYS A 511 17.33 1.72 23.93
N THR A 512 18.25 2.53 23.41
CA THR A 512 18.28 2.91 21.99
C THR A 512 19.60 2.49 21.36
N SER A 513 19.57 1.68 20.30
CA SER A 513 20.78 1.21 19.64
C SER A 513 20.56 0.81 18.19
N VAL A 514 21.64 0.61 17.43
CA VAL A 514 21.54 0.09 16.06
C VAL A 514 21.05 -1.36 16.02
N MET A 515 21.42 -2.15 17.02
CA MET A 515 20.93 -3.50 17.31
C MET A 515 21.29 -3.89 18.75
N GLY A 516 20.74 -4.99 19.28
CA GLY A 516 21.06 -5.44 20.63
C GLY A 516 22.54 -5.79 20.81
N ALA A 517 23.13 -5.54 21.99
CA ALA A 517 24.55 -5.76 22.24
C ALA A 517 24.99 -7.21 21.97
N GLU A 518 24.15 -8.19 22.30
CA GLU A 518 24.40 -9.61 22.01
C GLU A 518 24.43 -9.90 20.51
N GLN A 519 23.45 -9.37 19.76
CA GLN A 519 23.38 -9.54 18.30
C GLN A 519 24.60 -8.93 17.61
N LEU A 520 25.00 -7.71 18.02
CA LEU A 520 26.14 -7.03 17.41
C LEU A 520 27.45 -7.78 17.67
N SER A 521 27.67 -8.26 18.90
CA SER A 521 28.84 -9.08 19.25
C SER A 521 28.89 -10.35 18.40
N SER A 522 27.79 -11.11 18.31
CA SER A 522 27.74 -12.34 17.52
C SER A 522 27.95 -12.11 16.03
N VAL A 523 27.44 -11.00 15.46
CA VAL A 523 27.69 -10.64 14.06
C VAL A 523 29.17 -10.30 13.84
N MET A 524 29.81 -9.57 14.77
CA MET A 524 31.24 -9.24 14.67
C MET A 524 32.14 -10.47 14.77
N GLU A 525 31.76 -11.45 15.58
CA GLU A 525 32.43 -12.76 15.64
C GLU A 525 32.29 -13.52 14.31
N ALA A 526 31.08 -13.59 13.76
CA ALA A 526 30.78 -14.31 12.53
C ALA A 526 31.50 -13.75 11.29
N VAL A 527 31.73 -12.43 11.23
CA VAL A 527 32.49 -11.79 10.13
C VAL A 527 34.01 -11.87 10.30
N GLY A 528 34.51 -12.66 11.25
CA GLY A 528 35.92 -13.00 11.38
C GLY A 528 36.81 -11.91 11.97
N LYS A 529 36.24 -10.92 12.68
CA LYS A 529 37.03 -9.93 13.43
C LYS A 529 37.28 -10.42 14.86
N LYS A 530 38.50 -10.25 15.37
CA LYS A 530 38.81 -10.46 16.79
C LYS A 530 37.94 -9.51 17.61
N VAL A 531 36.92 -10.04 18.28
CA VAL A 531 35.98 -9.22 19.06
C VAL A 531 36.66 -8.75 20.32
N ASP A 532 36.66 -7.44 20.50
CA ASP A 532 37.07 -6.79 21.75
C ASP A 532 36.15 -7.28 22.88
N PRO A 533 36.68 -7.91 23.95
CA PRO A 533 35.87 -8.35 25.08
C PRO A 533 35.04 -7.23 25.72
N ALA A 534 35.48 -5.97 25.59
CA ALA A 534 34.78 -4.80 26.11
C ALA A 534 33.63 -4.31 25.21
N LEU A 535 33.50 -4.83 23.97
CA LEU A 535 32.51 -4.36 22.99
C LEU A 535 31.08 -4.46 23.53
N LYS A 536 30.72 -5.61 24.12
CA LYS A 536 29.36 -5.83 24.65
C LYS A 536 29.02 -4.79 25.73
N ALA A 537 29.93 -4.58 26.68
CA ALA A 537 29.75 -3.61 27.76
C ALA A 537 29.66 -2.17 27.23
N ARG A 538 30.48 -1.83 26.22
CA ARG A 538 30.43 -0.52 25.57
C ARG A 538 29.08 -0.27 24.89
N ILE A 539 28.59 -1.21 24.09
CA ILE A 539 27.28 -1.07 23.41
C ILE A 539 26.15 -0.94 24.44
N GLU A 540 26.23 -1.69 25.52
CA GLU A 540 25.23 -1.64 26.58
C GLU A 540 25.16 -0.24 27.19
N HIS A 541 26.31 0.35 27.53
CA HIS A 541 26.40 1.72 28.04
C HIS A 541 25.95 2.76 27.01
N GLU A 542 26.38 2.63 25.75
CA GLU A 542 25.98 3.52 24.65
C GLU A 542 24.48 3.45 24.34
N SER A 543 23.79 2.40 24.80
CA SER A 543 22.35 2.22 24.62
C SER A 543 21.50 2.81 25.73
N GLU A 544 22.09 3.18 26.88
CA GLU A 544 21.38 3.68 28.05
C GLU A 544 20.65 5.00 27.76
N ALA A 545 19.50 5.19 28.40
CA ALA A 545 18.70 6.43 28.30
C ALA A 545 19.53 7.69 28.61
N THR A 546 20.39 7.65 29.62
CA THR A 546 21.27 8.76 30.02
C THR A 546 22.29 9.09 28.93
N PHE A 547 22.88 8.09 28.28
CA PHE A 547 23.84 8.28 27.19
C PHE A 547 23.20 8.96 25.97
N GLY A 548 22.01 8.51 25.59
CA GLY A 548 21.23 9.08 24.49
C GLY A 548 20.75 10.50 24.76
N SER A 549 20.21 10.73 25.96
CA SER A 549 19.70 12.05 26.38
C SER A 549 20.81 13.09 26.51
N ALA A 550 22.00 12.68 26.98
CA ALA A 550 23.20 13.52 27.00
C ALA A 550 23.57 14.06 25.61
N ARG A 551 23.28 13.28 24.56
CA ARG A 551 23.56 13.57 23.15
C ARG A 551 22.36 14.08 22.37
N LEU A 552 21.24 14.39 23.03
CA LEU A 552 20.01 14.91 22.41
C LEU A 552 19.36 13.97 21.38
N TRP A 553 19.43 12.66 21.61
CA TRP A 553 18.64 11.69 20.84
C TRP A 553 17.15 11.79 21.18
N ASP A 554 16.86 12.24 22.39
CA ASP A 554 15.55 12.61 22.93
C ASP A 554 15.57 14.05 23.48
N ASP A 555 14.39 14.54 23.85
CA ASP A 555 14.15 15.84 24.47
C ASP A 555 14.06 15.74 26.00
N GLY A 556 14.42 14.59 26.59
CA GLY A 556 14.46 14.37 28.03
C GLY A 556 14.06 12.96 28.43
N ILE A 557 14.53 12.57 29.62
CA ILE A 557 14.12 11.35 30.30
C ILE A 557 12.99 11.71 31.27
N ILE A 558 11.86 11.01 31.19
CA ILE A 558 10.70 11.25 32.04
C ILE A 558 10.35 10.02 32.85
N PRO A 559 9.90 10.17 34.12
CA PRO A 559 9.26 9.07 34.84
C PRO A 559 8.04 8.54 34.07
N PRO A 560 7.79 7.22 34.06
CA PRO A 560 6.67 6.62 33.33
C PRO A 560 5.32 7.28 33.60
N GLU A 561 5.02 7.58 34.86
CA GLU A 561 3.79 8.22 35.35
C GLU A 561 3.57 9.64 34.80
N HIS A 562 4.63 10.33 34.38
CA HIS A 562 4.54 11.68 33.81
C HIS A 562 4.18 11.69 32.32
N THR A 563 4.14 10.52 31.66
CA THR A 563 3.90 10.41 30.21
C THR A 563 2.64 11.14 29.77
N ARG A 564 1.51 10.92 30.45
CA ARG A 564 0.22 11.58 30.14
C ARG A 564 0.34 13.10 30.17
N ARG A 565 0.90 13.64 31.26
CA ARG A 565 1.05 15.09 31.48
C ARG A 565 1.95 15.73 30.41
N VAL A 566 3.06 15.09 30.07
CA VAL A 566 4.01 15.60 29.08
C VAL A 566 3.41 15.57 27.68
N LEU A 567 2.69 14.50 27.31
CA LEU A 567 1.93 14.44 26.05
C LEU A 567 0.84 15.51 26.01
N GLY A 568 0.14 15.76 27.12
CA GLY A 568 -0.85 16.82 27.24
C GLY A 568 -0.29 18.21 26.94
N MET A 569 0.82 18.58 27.59
CA MET A 569 1.52 19.85 27.31
C MET A 569 2.01 19.89 25.84
N GLY A 570 2.46 18.75 25.31
CA GLY A 570 2.82 18.56 23.91
C GLY A 570 1.69 18.87 22.94
N LEU A 571 0.53 18.25 23.16
CA LEU A 571 -0.66 18.42 22.33
C LEU A 571 -1.19 19.85 22.42
N GLN A 572 -1.21 20.43 23.62
CA GLN A 572 -1.62 21.82 23.82
C GLN A 572 -0.73 22.79 23.04
N MET A 573 0.60 22.58 23.02
CA MET A 573 1.49 23.44 22.24
C MET A 573 1.32 23.24 20.73
N ALA A 574 1.20 22.00 20.28
CA ALA A 574 1.23 21.69 18.86
C ALA A 574 -0.12 21.95 18.17
N CYS A 575 -1.22 21.79 18.90
CA CYS A 575 -2.58 21.94 18.40
C CYS A 575 -3.23 23.27 18.83
N GLY A 576 -2.60 24.04 19.71
CA GLY A 576 -3.10 25.34 20.17
C GLY A 576 -2.63 26.54 19.34
N GLY A 577 -3.27 27.70 19.56
CA GLY A 577 -2.77 29.01 19.12
C GLY A 577 -2.82 29.27 17.60
N GLN A 578 -1.78 29.94 17.07
CA GLN A 578 -1.64 30.34 15.66
C GLN A 578 -1.07 29.23 14.75
N ASN A 579 -1.04 27.97 15.20
CA ASN A 579 -0.43 26.88 14.43
C ASN A 579 -1.33 26.42 13.28
N GLN A 580 -1.33 27.17 12.17
CA GLN A 580 -2.12 26.88 10.95
C GLN A 580 -1.65 25.64 10.17
N ARG A 581 -0.56 24.98 10.58
CA ARG A 581 -0.03 23.79 9.88
C ARG A 581 -0.82 22.52 10.15
N VAL A 582 -1.72 22.50 11.15
CA VAL A 582 -2.52 21.31 11.49
C VAL A 582 -3.51 20.96 10.37
N ASP A 583 -4.00 21.96 9.62
CA ASP A 583 -5.00 21.80 8.56
C ASP A 583 -4.40 21.51 7.17
N LYS A 584 -3.07 21.38 7.05
CA LYS A 584 -2.43 21.13 5.77
C LYS A 584 -2.67 19.69 5.33
N GLU A 585 -3.16 19.48 4.10
CA GLU A 585 -3.31 18.14 3.56
C GLU A 585 -1.94 17.45 3.42
N SER A 586 -1.86 16.19 3.89
CA SER A 586 -0.66 15.37 3.76
C SER A 586 -0.42 14.99 2.30
N THR A 587 0.76 15.32 1.79
CA THR A 587 1.23 14.87 0.47
C THR A 587 2.15 13.67 0.62
N TRP A 588 1.90 12.61 -0.14
CA TRP A 588 2.64 11.36 -0.01
C TRP A 588 3.70 11.21 -1.09
N GLY A 589 4.87 10.68 -0.74
CA GLY A 589 5.80 10.12 -1.73
C GLY A 589 5.23 8.89 -2.44
N VAL A 590 5.89 8.43 -3.50
CA VAL A 590 5.47 7.22 -4.23
C VAL A 590 5.48 6.02 -3.28
N PHE A 591 4.30 5.51 -2.93
CA PHE A 591 4.20 4.21 -2.26
C PHE A 591 4.65 3.14 -3.25
N ARG A 592 5.63 2.32 -2.86
CA ARG A 592 6.10 1.19 -3.68
C ARG A 592 5.04 0.09 -3.69
N ILE A 593 4.06 0.27 -4.57
CA ILE A 593 3.04 -0.70 -4.95
C ILE A 593 3.56 -1.40 -6.20
N ARG A 594 3.68 -2.72 -6.16
CA ARG A 594 3.82 -3.51 -7.39
C ARG A 594 2.41 -4.03 -7.65
N HIS A 595 1.74 -3.55 -8.70
CA HIS A 595 0.62 -4.32 -9.25
C HIS A 595 1.22 -5.66 -9.66
N SER A 596 0.79 -6.74 -9.01
CA SER A 596 1.26 -8.07 -9.35
C SER A 596 0.60 -8.50 -10.66
N ILE A 597 1.24 -9.43 -11.39
CA ILE A 597 0.59 -10.11 -12.54
C ILE A 597 -0.79 -10.61 -12.10
N ASN A 598 -0.91 -11.17 -10.89
CA ASN A 598 -2.16 -11.67 -10.34
C ASN A 598 -3.24 -10.57 -10.18
N ASP A 599 -2.89 -9.36 -9.72
CA ASP A 599 -3.85 -8.25 -9.58
C ASP A 599 -4.42 -7.82 -10.95
N VAL A 600 -3.55 -7.71 -11.96
CA VAL A 600 -3.96 -7.36 -13.32
C VAL A 600 -4.79 -8.49 -13.93
N SER A 601 -4.31 -9.73 -13.86
CA SER A 601 -5.02 -10.90 -14.37
C SER A 601 -6.40 -11.07 -13.73
N SER A 602 -6.55 -10.82 -12.42
CA SER A 602 -7.83 -10.94 -11.72
C SER A 602 -8.86 -9.93 -12.24
N LYS A 603 -8.44 -8.71 -12.54
CA LYS A 603 -9.31 -7.69 -13.14
C LYS A 603 -9.77 -8.07 -14.54
N VAL A 604 -8.85 -8.56 -15.38
CA VAL A 604 -9.19 -9.01 -16.74
C VAL A 604 -10.06 -10.26 -16.70
N ALA A 605 -9.79 -11.21 -15.79
CA ALA A 605 -10.60 -12.42 -15.59
C ALA A 605 -12.03 -12.08 -15.16
N ARG A 606 -12.20 -11.14 -14.24
CA ARG A 606 -13.53 -10.64 -13.84
C ARG A 606 -14.29 -10.06 -15.02
N GLN A 607 -13.63 -9.26 -15.87
CA GLN A 607 -14.26 -8.71 -17.06
C GLN A 607 -14.59 -9.78 -18.10
N LEU A 608 -13.77 -10.82 -18.25
CA LEU A 608 -14.06 -11.97 -19.12
C LEU A 608 -15.27 -12.76 -18.62
N VAL A 609 -15.33 -13.07 -17.32
CA VAL A 609 -16.46 -13.80 -16.72
C VAL A 609 -17.75 -13.02 -16.86
N ALA A 610 -17.71 -11.69 -16.75
CA ALA A 610 -18.89 -10.86 -16.99
C ALA A 610 -19.47 -10.97 -18.41
N GLN A 611 -18.69 -11.39 -19.40
CA GLN A 611 -19.18 -11.69 -20.75
C GLN A 611 -19.97 -13.01 -20.83
N TYR A 612 -19.85 -13.86 -19.81
CA TYR A 612 -20.51 -15.16 -19.72
C TYR A 612 -21.64 -15.17 -18.69
N ALA A 613 -21.44 -14.59 -17.52
CA ALA A 613 -22.41 -14.62 -16.43
C ALA A 613 -22.35 -13.35 -15.56
N THR A 614 -23.49 -12.99 -14.99
CA THR A 614 -23.55 -12.04 -13.87
C THR A 614 -23.53 -12.81 -12.55
N ILE A 615 -22.73 -12.34 -11.59
CA ILE A 615 -22.60 -12.94 -10.27
C ILE A 615 -23.17 -11.94 -9.25
N ASP A 616 -24.20 -12.34 -8.52
CA ASP A 616 -24.82 -11.56 -7.46
C ASP A 616 -25.09 -12.41 -6.20
N ASP A 617 -25.74 -11.83 -5.19
CA ASP A 617 -26.05 -12.51 -3.93
C ASP A 617 -26.95 -13.75 -4.08
N LYS A 618 -27.58 -13.95 -5.25
CA LYS A 618 -28.44 -15.09 -5.58
C LYS A 618 -27.72 -16.17 -6.38
N GLY A 619 -26.46 -15.96 -6.77
CA GLY A 619 -25.62 -16.94 -7.43
C GLY A 619 -25.14 -16.49 -8.82
N ILE A 620 -24.78 -17.48 -9.64
CA ILE A 620 -24.27 -17.26 -11.01
C ILE A 620 -25.43 -17.35 -11.99
N HIS A 621 -25.65 -16.26 -12.73
CA HIS A 621 -26.67 -16.17 -13.77
C HIS A 621 -26.01 -16.11 -15.15
N VAL A 622 -26.03 -17.22 -15.88
CA VAL A 622 -25.42 -17.34 -17.21
C VAL A 622 -26.21 -16.52 -18.23
N LEU A 623 -25.53 -15.62 -18.95
CA LEU A 623 -26.15 -14.72 -19.92
C LEU A 623 -26.74 -15.47 -21.12
N GLY A 624 -26.08 -16.55 -21.56
CA GLY A 624 -26.56 -17.44 -22.62
C GLY A 624 -27.72 -18.35 -22.19
N GLY A 625 -28.16 -18.30 -20.93
CA GLY A 625 -29.27 -19.08 -20.38
C GLY A 625 -28.91 -20.49 -19.92
N TYR A 626 -27.83 -21.09 -20.44
CA TYR A 626 -27.40 -22.45 -20.11
C TYR A 626 -25.89 -22.50 -19.82
N PRO A 627 -25.43 -23.30 -18.83
CA PRO A 627 -24.01 -23.46 -18.56
C PRO A 627 -23.22 -23.91 -19.79
N GLY A 628 -22.09 -23.26 -20.06
CA GLY A 628 -21.22 -23.55 -21.20
C GLY A 628 -21.67 -22.98 -22.54
N ILE A 629 -22.69 -22.09 -22.56
CA ILE A 629 -23.10 -21.34 -23.75
C ILE A 629 -22.84 -19.84 -23.55
N LEU A 630 -22.13 -19.23 -24.50
CA LEU A 630 -21.95 -17.78 -24.55
C LEU A 630 -23.14 -17.09 -25.23
N TYR A 631 -23.48 -15.88 -24.78
CA TYR A 631 -24.53 -15.08 -25.43
C TYR A 631 -24.08 -14.65 -26.85
N PRO A 632 -24.97 -14.57 -27.86
CA PRO A 632 -24.59 -14.15 -29.22
C PRO A 632 -23.74 -12.86 -29.24
N PRO A 633 -22.74 -12.73 -30.13
CA PRO A 633 -22.56 -13.48 -31.38
C PRO A 633 -21.57 -14.66 -31.30
N TYR A 634 -21.18 -15.10 -30.10
CA TYR A 634 -20.13 -16.11 -29.95
C TYR A 634 -20.59 -17.53 -30.31
N TYR A 635 -19.67 -18.32 -30.86
CA TYR A 635 -19.90 -19.72 -31.22
C TYR A 635 -19.66 -20.66 -30.03
N TRP A 636 -20.22 -21.86 -30.12
CA TRP A 636 -20.16 -22.86 -29.04
C TRP A 636 -18.72 -23.23 -28.64
N TRP A 637 -17.83 -23.41 -29.62
CA TRP A 637 -16.43 -23.75 -29.36
C TRP A 637 -15.67 -22.65 -28.59
N GLN A 638 -16.04 -21.38 -28.77
CA GLN A 638 -15.42 -20.25 -28.08
C GLN A 638 -15.68 -20.30 -26.58
N ALA A 639 -16.82 -20.85 -26.14
CA ALA A 639 -17.09 -21.07 -24.72
C ALA A 639 -16.13 -22.12 -24.12
N GLY A 640 -15.90 -23.22 -24.83
CA GLY A 640 -14.90 -24.23 -24.44
C GLY A 640 -13.50 -23.63 -24.34
N ALA A 641 -13.14 -22.80 -25.31
CA ALA A 641 -11.86 -22.10 -25.33
C ALA A 641 -11.72 -21.04 -24.21
N MET A 642 -12.80 -20.33 -23.89
CA MET A 642 -12.88 -19.37 -22.77
C MET A 642 -12.66 -20.07 -21.43
N PHE A 643 -13.32 -21.21 -21.20
CA PHE A 643 -13.09 -22.00 -19.98
C PHE A 643 -11.65 -22.50 -19.88
N GLY A 644 -11.04 -22.87 -21.00
CA GLY A 644 -9.61 -23.17 -21.05
C GLY A 644 -8.75 -22.00 -20.57
N THR A 645 -9.08 -20.78 -21.00
CA THR A 645 -8.38 -19.55 -20.58
C THR A 645 -8.57 -19.24 -19.09
N LEU A 646 -9.77 -19.50 -18.55
CA LEU A 646 -10.03 -19.34 -17.11
C LEU A 646 -9.33 -20.42 -16.26
N LEU A 647 -9.18 -21.64 -16.79
CA LEU A 647 -8.34 -22.67 -16.16
C LEU A 647 -6.87 -22.25 -16.13
N ASP A 648 -6.34 -21.68 -17.22
CA ASP A 648 -4.98 -21.15 -17.24
C ASP A 648 -4.81 -20.00 -16.24
N TYR A 649 -5.81 -19.11 -16.15
CA TYR A 649 -5.84 -18.04 -15.15
C TYR A 649 -5.73 -18.59 -13.73
N TRP A 650 -6.57 -19.57 -13.36
CA TRP A 650 -6.52 -20.21 -12.06
C TRP A 650 -5.16 -20.87 -11.84
N HIS A 651 -4.67 -21.65 -12.81
CA HIS A 651 -3.39 -22.33 -12.72
C HIS A 651 -2.21 -21.36 -12.49
N TYR A 652 -2.17 -20.24 -13.21
CA TYR A 652 -1.08 -19.26 -13.16
C TYR A 652 -1.17 -18.27 -11.99
N THR A 653 -2.35 -18.06 -11.39
CA THR A 653 -2.53 -17.05 -10.33
C THR A 653 -2.84 -17.65 -8.96
N GLY A 654 -3.37 -18.87 -8.92
CA GLY A 654 -3.90 -19.53 -7.72
C GLY A 654 -5.29 -19.05 -7.30
N ASP A 655 -5.96 -18.20 -8.09
CA ASP A 655 -7.30 -17.69 -7.79
C ASP A 655 -8.38 -18.65 -8.31
N ASP A 656 -9.09 -19.30 -7.39
CA ASP A 656 -10.03 -20.38 -7.63
C ASP A 656 -11.50 -19.94 -7.71
N GLN A 657 -11.77 -18.63 -7.66
CA GLN A 657 -13.13 -18.09 -7.55
C GLN A 657 -14.11 -18.55 -8.65
N TYR A 658 -13.60 -18.95 -9.81
CA TYR A 658 -14.40 -19.37 -10.97
C TYR A 658 -14.42 -20.88 -11.20
N ASN A 659 -13.73 -21.67 -10.38
CA ASN A 659 -13.52 -23.10 -10.65
C ASN A 659 -14.79 -23.93 -10.68
N GLU A 660 -15.74 -23.70 -9.75
CA GLU A 660 -17.00 -24.44 -9.77
C GLU A 660 -17.87 -24.05 -10.98
N MET A 661 -17.87 -22.76 -11.38
CA MET A 661 -18.54 -22.32 -12.61
C MET A 661 -17.97 -22.99 -13.87
N ILE A 662 -16.64 -23.05 -13.96
CA ILE A 662 -15.94 -23.73 -15.05
C ILE A 662 -16.29 -25.22 -15.04
N ARG A 663 -16.22 -25.87 -13.87
CA ARG A 663 -16.53 -27.29 -13.68
C ARG A 663 -17.94 -27.62 -14.12
N GLU A 664 -18.95 -26.85 -13.69
CA GLU A 664 -20.34 -27.03 -14.11
C GLU A 664 -20.51 -26.82 -15.61
N GLY A 665 -19.89 -25.77 -16.17
CA GLY A 665 -19.94 -25.48 -17.59
C GLY A 665 -19.33 -26.58 -18.47
N LEU A 666 -18.21 -27.18 -18.04
CA LEU A 666 -17.56 -28.30 -18.71
C LEU A 666 -18.43 -29.57 -18.65
N ILE A 667 -18.93 -29.95 -17.47
CA ILE A 667 -19.81 -31.12 -17.30
C ILE A 667 -21.06 -31.03 -18.18
N HIS A 668 -21.63 -29.84 -18.31
CA HIS A 668 -22.84 -29.64 -19.11
C HIS A 668 -22.67 -29.99 -20.59
N GLN A 669 -21.43 -30.07 -21.09
CA GLN A 669 -21.15 -30.35 -22.50
C GLN A 669 -20.87 -31.82 -22.81
N PHE A 670 -21.00 -32.75 -21.85
CA PHE A 670 -20.65 -34.17 -22.09
C PHE A 670 -21.42 -34.83 -23.26
N GLY A 671 -22.58 -34.29 -23.63
CA GLY A 671 -23.41 -34.80 -24.73
C GLY A 671 -24.10 -36.12 -24.35
N ASP A 672 -25.18 -36.46 -25.06
CA ASP A 672 -26.03 -37.63 -24.74
C ASP A 672 -25.27 -38.96 -24.89
N HIS A 673 -24.15 -38.96 -25.62
CA HIS A 673 -23.33 -40.13 -25.91
C HIS A 673 -21.90 -40.04 -25.34
N LEU A 674 -21.65 -39.08 -24.44
CA LEU A 674 -20.32 -38.85 -23.83
C LEU A 674 -19.23 -38.59 -24.88
N ASP A 675 -19.59 -37.87 -25.93
CA ASP A 675 -18.79 -37.62 -27.11
C ASP A 675 -18.39 -36.14 -27.28
N LEU A 676 -18.89 -35.22 -26.44
CA LEU A 676 -18.80 -33.77 -26.65
C LEU A 676 -19.43 -33.33 -27.99
N MET A 677 -20.50 -34.01 -28.42
CA MET A 677 -21.29 -33.63 -29.59
C MET A 677 -22.76 -33.37 -29.21
N PRO A 678 -23.06 -32.30 -28.46
CA PRO A 678 -24.41 -32.03 -28.01
C PRO A 678 -25.36 -31.82 -29.20
N SER A 679 -26.51 -32.49 -29.17
CA SER A 679 -27.47 -32.53 -30.29
C SER A 679 -27.92 -31.14 -30.79
N ASN A 680 -27.94 -30.15 -29.91
CA ASN A 680 -28.30 -28.76 -30.20
C ASN A 680 -27.24 -27.98 -30.99
N GLN A 681 -26.01 -28.50 -31.16
CA GLN A 681 -24.93 -27.86 -31.93
C GLN A 681 -24.71 -28.44 -33.34
N SER A 682 -25.42 -29.51 -33.70
CA SER A 682 -25.31 -30.23 -34.99
C SER A 682 -25.44 -29.38 -36.28
N LYS A 683 -25.90 -28.12 -36.18
CA LYS A 683 -26.00 -27.18 -37.31
C LYS A 683 -24.73 -26.39 -37.60
N ASN A 684 -23.75 -26.36 -36.69
CA ASN A 684 -22.52 -25.59 -36.85
C ASN A 684 -21.28 -26.29 -36.25
N GLU A 685 -21.33 -27.61 -36.02
CA GLU A 685 -20.28 -28.33 -35.27
C GLU A 685 -19.25 -29.03 -36.17
N GLY A 686 -17.99 -28.63 -36.00
CA GLY A 686 -16.80 -29.21 -36.61
C GLY A 686 -15.93 -30.05 -35.66
N ASN A 687 -14.96 -30.76 -36.23
CA ASN A 687 -13.96 -31.51 -35.45
C ASN A 687 -13.04 -30.54 -34.69
N ASP A 688 -12.78 -29.35 -35.22
CA ASP A 688 -12.08 -28.31 -34.50
C ASP A 688 -12.88 -27.75 -33.32
N ASP A 689 -14.19 -27.57 -33.47
CA ASP A 689 -15.04 -27.16 -32.34
C ASP A 689 -14.95 -28.15 -31.18
N GLN A 690 -15.07 -29.44 -31.50
CA GLN A 690 -14.96 -30.54 -30.55
C GLN A 690 -13.59 -30.58 -29.86
N VAL A 691 -12.49 -30.32 -30.59
CA VAL A 691 -11.14 -30.37 -30.00
C VAL A 691 -10.87 -29.25 -29.01
N PHE A 692 -11.44 -28.06 -29.20
CA PHE A 692 -11.24 -26.96 -28.25
C PHE A 692 -11.85 -27.25 -26.87
N TRP A 693 -12.98 -27.96 -26.83
CA TRP A 693 -13.52 -28.50 -25.58
C TRP A 693 -12.60 -29.58 -24.98
N ALA A 694 -12.12 -30.52 -25.80
CA ALA A 694 -11.18 -31.54 -25.36
C ALA A 694 -9.88 -30.95 -24.79
N PHE A 695 -9.37 -29.85 -25.35
CA PHE A 695 -8.19 -29.16 -24.81
C PHE A 695 -8.42 -28.61 -23.42
N SER A 696 -9.63 -28.08 -23.15
CA SER A 696 -10.02 -27.58 -21.83
C SER A 696 -10.25 -28.70 -20.83
N MET A 697 -10.83 -29.83 -21.24
CA MET A 697 -10.93 -31.04 -20.40
C MET A 697 -9.54 -31.59 -20.05
N MET A 698 -8.65 -31.66 -21.03
CA MET A 698 -7.28 -32.10 -20.80
C MET A 698 -6.54 -31.14 -19.85
N ALA A 699 -6.77 -29.83 -19.96
CA ALA A 699 -6.21 -28.84 -19.03
C ALA A 699 -6.80 -29.01 -17.62
N ALA A 700 -8.09 -29.29 -17.49
CA ALA A 700 -8.73 -29.58 -16.21
C ALA A 700 -8.09 -30.80 -15.51
N ALA A 701 -7.79 -31.86 -16.26
CA ALA A 701 -7.05 -33.02 -15.75
C ALA A 701 -5.61 -32.64 -15.34
N GLU A 702 -4.90 -31.93 -16.21
CA GLU A 702 -3.51 -31.51 -16.00
C GLU A 702 -3.33 -30.51 -14.85
N TYR A 703 -4.34 -29.70 -14.54
CA TYR A 703 -4.32 -28.69 -13.47
C TYR A 703 -5.01 -29.17 -12.19
N LYS A 704 -5.53 -30.40 -12.18
CA LYS A 704 -6.27 -30.99 -11.05
C LYS A 704 -7.52 -30.20 -10.66
N LEU A 705 -8.28 -29.74 -11.65
CA LEU A 705 -9.65 -29.29 -11.38
C LEU A 705 -10.41 -30.47 -10.77
N LYS A 706 -11.18 -30.20 -9.71
CA LYS A 706 -12.02 -31.21 -9.04
C LYS A 706 -12.81 -32.02 -10.07
N ASP A 707 -12.68 -33.34 -10.01
CA ASP A 707 -13.32 -34.25 -10.97
C ASP A 707 -14.85 -34.12 -10.96
N PRO A 708 -15.52 -34.52 -12.06
CA PRO A 708 -16.98 -34.69 -12.10
C PRO A 708 -17.48 -35.63 -10.99
N PRO A 709 -18.79 -35.60 -10.68
CA PRO A 709 -19.40 -36.57 -9.76
C PRO A 709 -19.10 -38.02 -10.19
N ASP A 710 -19.05 -38.96 -9.23
CA ASP A 710 -18.60 -40.34 -9.48
C ASP A 710 -19.45 -41.13 -10.50
N ASP A 711 -20.67 -40.68 -10.81
CA ASP A 711 -21.57 -41.25 -11.82
C ASP A 711 -21.32 -40.69 -13.24
N GLN A 712 -20.35 -39.78 -13.40
CA GLN A 712 -19.94 -39.20 -14.67
C GLN A 712 -18.47 -39.50 -15.00
N PRO A 713 -18.09 -39.53 -16.28
CA PRO A 713 -16.70 -39.74 -16.68
C PRO A 713 -15.78 -38.61 -16.20
N GLY A 714 -14.53 -38.95 -15.84
CA GLY A 714 -13.50 -37.97 -15.51
C GLY A 714 -13.08 -37.12 -16.70
N TRP A 715 -12.41 -35.99 -16.44
CA TRP A 715 -11.87 -35.10 -17.48
C TRP A 715 -10.96 -35.83 -18.47
N LEU A 716 -10.11 -36.74 -17.96
CA LEU A 716 -9.24 -37.57 -18.80
C LEU A 716 -10.04 -38.53 -19.69
N ALA A 717 -11.07 -39.18 -19.17
CA ALA A 717 -11.93 -40.10 -19.92
C ALA A 717 -12.66 -39.37 -21.08
N MET A 718 -13.22 -38.18 -20.81
CA MET A 718 -13.84 -37.37 -21.87
C MET A 718 -12.84 -36.93 -22.93
N THR A 719 -11.60 -36.62 -22.54
CA THR A 719 -10.52 -36.31 -23.49
C THR A 719 -10.19 -37.53 -24.37
N GLN A 720 -10.13 -38.72 -23.78
CA GLN A 720 -9.91 -39.98 -24.52
C GLN A 720 -11.07 -40.29 -25.47
N SER A 721 -12.31 -39.97 -25.10
CA SER A 721 -13.49 -40.10 -25.96
C SER A 721 -13.34 -39.34 -27.27
N VAL A 722 -13.00 -38.05 -27.21
CA VAL A 722 -12.80 -37.23 -28.41
C VAL A 722 -11.62 -37.73 -29.24
N PHE A 723 -10.52 -38.11 -28.59
CA PHE A 723 -9.36 -38.68 -29.28
C PHE A 723 -9.73 -39.96 -30.06
N ASN A 724 -10.50 -40.86 -29.46
CA ASN A 724 -10.93 -42.10 -30.10
C ASN A 724 -11.84 -41.86 -31.31
N GLN A 725 -12.77 -40.89 -31.20
CA GLN A 725 -13.61 -40.47 -32.33
C GLN A 725 -12.77 -39.90 -33.48
N PHE A 726 -11.76 -39.08 -33.17
CA PHE A 726 -10.86 -38.53 -34.19
C PHE A 726 -10.08 -39.63 -34.90
N VAL A 727 -9.58 -40.62 -34.14
CA VAL A 727 -8.93 -41.80 -34.72
C VAL A 727 -9.87 -42.55 -35.66
N GLY A 728 -11.13 -42.79 -35.25
CA GLY A 728 -12.14 -43.45 -36.07
C GLY A 728 -12.43 -42.70 -37.38
N ARG A 729 -12.63 -41.38 -37.31
CA ARG A 729 -12.87 -40.52 -38.49
C ARG A 729 -11.66 -40.47 -39.41
N TYR A 730 -10.45 -40.36 -38.86
CA TYR A 730 -9.21 -40.43 -39.63
C TYR A 730 -9.10 -41.77 -40.37
N GLN A 731 -9.39 -42.89 -39.71
CA GLN A 731 -9.33 -44.22 -40.31
C GLN A 731 -10.36 -44.39 -41.43
N LYS A 732 -11.57 -43.86 -41.27
CA LYS A 732 -12.61 -43.84 -42.32
C LYS A 732 -12.11 -43.12 -43.56
N GLU A 733 -11.48 -41.95 -43.40
CA GLU A 733 -10.91 -41.19 -44.53
C GLU A 733 -9.78 -41.94 -45.27
N VAL A 734 -8.97 -42.71 -44.53
CA VAL A 734 -7.97 -43.61 -45.15
C VAL A 734 -8.65 -44.73 -45.94
N ALA A 735 -9.66 -45.37 -45.35
CA ALA A 735 -10.40 -46.46 -45.98
C ALA A 735 -11.14 -46.02 -47.26
N ASP A 736 -11.69 -44.80 -47.25
CA ASP A 736 -12.40 -44.20 -48.37
C ASP A 736 -11.45 -43.63 -49.45
N GLY A 737 -10.14 -43.67 -49.25
CA GLY A 737 -9.14 -43.16 -50.20
C GLY A 737 -9.07 -41.63 -50.29
N ASN A 738 -9.59 -40.92 -49.29
CA ASN A 738 -9.69 -39.47 -49.28
C ASN A 738 -8.38 -38.82 -48.80
N CYS A 739 -7.56 -38.35 -49.74
CA CYS A 739 -6.30 -37.64 -49.46
C CYS A 739 -5.28 -38.41 -48.60
N GLY A 740 -5.31 -39.76 -48.66
CA GLY A 740 -4.40 -40.62 -47.89
C GLY A 740 -4.58 -40.54 -46.37
N GLY A 741 -5.68 -39.94 -45.89
CA GLY A 741 -5.94 -39.67 -44.48
C GLY A 741 -6.27 -38.21 -44.21
N GLY A 742 -6.10 -37.81 -42.95
CA GLY A 742 -6.48 -36.49 -42.44
C GLY A 742 -7.98 -36.37 -42.23
N MET A 743 -8.39 -35.74 -41.13
CA MET A 743 -9.78 -35.48 -40.83
C MET A 743 -10.29 -34.23 -41.56
N ARG A 744 -11.59 -34.25 -41.87
CA ARG A 744 -12.31 -33.08 -42.36
C ARG A 744 -12.46 -32.05 -41.25
N TRP A 745 -12.61 -30.79 -41.64
CA TRP A 745 -13.01 -29.72 -40.74
C TRP A 745 -14.38 -30.03 -40.13
N GLN A 746 -15.39 -30.26 -40.97
CA GLN A 746 -16.76 -30.48 -40.53
C GLN A 746 -17.01 -31.96 -40.14
N ILE A 747 -17.90 -32.18 -39.15
CA ILE A 747 -18.34 -33.53 -38.74
C ILE A 747 -19.54 -34.01 -39.57
N TYR A 748 -20.40 -33.07 -39.98
CA TYR A 748 -21.64 -33.40 -40.67
C TYR A 748 -21.60 -33.03 -42.17
N PRO A 749 -22.11 -33.92 -43.06
CA PRO A 749 -21.98 -33.76 -44.50
C PRO A 749 -22.73 -32.59 -45.13
N TRP A 750 -23.74 -32.05 -44.44
CA TRP A 750 -24.52 -30.90 -44.89
C TRP A 750 -23.89 -29.54 -44.52
N LEU A 751 -22.82 -29.52 -43.74
CA LEU A 751 -22.17 -28.29 -43.33
C LEU A 751 -21.24 -27.75 -44.43
N ASN A 752 -21.23 -26.43 -44.58
CA ASN A 752 -20.33 -25.75 -45.49
C ASN A 752 -18.88 -26.05 -45.09
N GLY A 753 -18.04 -26.40 -46.06
CA GLY A 753 -16.66 -26.82 -45.77
C GLY A 753 -16.50 -28.32 -45.49
N TRP A 754 -17.52 -29.16 -45.72
CA TRP A 754 -17.42 -30.62 -45.60
C TRP A 754 -16.24 -31.27 -46.36
N THR A 755 -15.83 -30.68 -47.48
CA THR A 755 -14.70 -31.17 -48.29
C THR A 755 -13.35 -30.56 -47.88
N TYR A 756 -13.32 -29.74 -46.84
CA TYR A 756 -12.13 -29.05 -46.35
C TYR A 756 -11.49 -29.86 -45.21
N LYS A 757 -10.16 -29.91 -45.17
CA LYS A 757 -9.35 -30.52 -44.10
C LYS A 757 -8.43 -29.43 -43.54
N ASN A 758 -8.65 -29.00 -42.30
CA ASN A 758 -7.92 -27.89 -41.69
C ASN A 758 -6.85 -28.37 -40.68
N THR A 759 -5.95 -27.46 -40.34
CA THR A 759 -4.92 -27.64 -39.31
C THR A 759 -5.54 -27.74 -37.93
N ALA A 760 -6.62 -27.03 -37.65
CA ALA A 760 -7.29 -27.07 -36.35
C ALA A 760 -7.69 -28.51 -35.95
N SER A 761 -8.38 -29.25 -36.83
CA SER A 761 -8.79 -30.63 -36.54
C SER A 761 -7.61 -31.61 -36.53
N ASN A 762 -6.72 -31.54 -37.52
CA ASN A 762 -5.62 -32.50 -37.67
C ASN A 762 -4.46 -32.24 -36.70
N GLY A 763 -4.07 -30.97 -36.55
CA GLY A 763 -3.19 -30.50 -35.49
C GLY A 763 -3.81 -30.71 -34.11
N GLY A 764 -5.14 -30.62 -34.01
CA GLY A 764 -5.91 -31.02 -32.85
C GLY A 764 -5.62 -32.45 -32.40
N LEU A 765 -5.76 -33.43 -33.32
CA LEU A 765 -5.41 -34.83 -33.07
C LEU A 765 -3.94 -35.01 -32.66
N PHE A 766 -3.02 -34.33 -33.36
CA PHE A 766 -1.59 -34.35 -33.04
C PHE A 766 -1.32 -33.86 -31.60
N HIS A 767 -1.81 -32.68 -31.28
CA HIS A 767 -1.60 -32.04 -30.00
C HIS A 767 -2.27 -32.80 -28.85
N LEU A 768 -3.51 -33.26 -29.04
CA LEU A 768 -4.24 -34.04 -28.05
C LEU A 768 -3.57 -35.39 -27.79
N GLY A 769 -3.12 -36.09 -28.84
CA GLY A 769 -2.37 -37.32 -28.72
C GLY A 769 -1.04 -37.13 -27.97
N ALA A 770 -0.30 -36.05 -28.26
CA ALA A 770 0.93 -35.73 -27.55
C ALA A 770 0.70 -35.49 -26.04
N ARG A 771 -0.37 -34.77 -25.68
CA ARG A 771 -0.76 -34.53 -24.29
C ARG A 771 -1.21 -35.81 -23.58
N LEU A 772 -2.03 -36.63 -24.22
CA LEU A 772 -2.48 -37.92 -23.69
C LEU A 772 -1.31 -38.87 -23.48
N ALA A 773 -0.36 -38.95 -24.42
CA ALA A 773 0.88 -39.71 -24.26
C ALA A 773 1.65 -39.24 -23.03
N MET A 774 1.84 -37.92 -22.91
CA MET A 774 2.57 -37.31 -21.80
C MET A 774 1.90 -37.57 -20.44
N TYR A 775 0.59 -37.42 -20.36
CA TYR A 775 -0.17 -37.60 -19.11
C TYR A 775 -0.26 -39.07 -18.68
N THR A 776 -0.54 -39.98 -19.64
CA THR A 776 -0.81 -41.40 -19.36
C THR A 776 0.43 -42.29 -19.38
N GLY A 777 1.47 -41.90 -20.13
CA GLY A 777 2.62 -42.75 -20.44
C GLY A 777 2.33 -43.86 -21.47
N ASN A 778 1.23 -43.76 -22.22
CA ASN A 778 0.85 -44.76 -23.22
C ASN A 778 1.30 -44.34 -24.63
N ASP A 779 2.24 -45.11 -25.20
CA ASP A 779 2.83 -44.89 -26.52
C ASP A 779 1.82 -44.91 -27.67
N THR A 780 0.66 -45.55 -27.51
CA THR A 780 -0.37 -45.59 -28.54
C THR A 780 -0.83 -44.19 -28.94
N TYR A 781 -0.92 -43.28 -27.96
CA TYR A 781 -1.28 -41.88 -28.22
C TYR A 781 -0.16 -41.14 -28.96
N ALA A 782 1.10 -41.41 -28.62
CA ALA A 782 2.28 -40.81 -29.28
C ALA A 782 2.39 -41.26 -30.74
N VAL A 783 2.11 -42.53 -31.03
CA VAL A 783 2.09 -43.08 -32.40
C VAL A 783 1.05 -42.38 -33.27
N TRP A 784 -0.15 -42.16 -32.73
CA TRP A 784 -1.20 -41.43 -33.45
C TRP A 784 -0.90 -39.94 -33.60
N ALA A 785 -0.29 -39.33 -32.58
CA ALA A 785 0.19 -37.95 -32.68
C ALA A 785 1.21 -37.82 -33.82
N GLU A 786 2.19 -38.71 -33.88
CA GLU A 786 3.19 -38.76 -34.94
C GLU A 786 2.55 -39.01 -36.31
N LYS A 787 1.57 -39.92 -36.40
CA LYS A 787 0.84 -40.18 -37.65
C LYS A 787 0.08 -38.96 -38.17
N ALA A 788 -0.59 -38.21 -37.28
CA ALA A 788 -1.28 -36.98 -37.64
C ALA A 788 -0.29 -35.89 -38.11
N PHE A 789 0.83 -35.74 -37.39
CA PHE A 789 1.90 -34.83 -37.75
C PHE A 789 2.54 -35.17 -39.11
N ASP A 790 2.83 -36.45 -39.35
CA ASP A 790 3.46 -36.93 -40.58
C ASP A 790 2.52 -36.77 -41.78
N TRP A 791 1.21 -36.99 -41.62
CA TRP A 791 0.25 -36.70 -42.69
C TRP A 791 0.26 -35.20 -43.06
N MET A 792 0.19 -34.32 -42.06
CA MET A 792 0.25 -32.87 -42.32
C MET A 792 1.58 -32.47 -42.98
N SER A 793 2.71 -33.04 -42.52
CA SER A 793 4.06 -32.80 -43.05
C SER A 793 4.26 -33.28 -44.48
N ASN A 794 3.49 -34.28 -44.91
CA ASN A 794 3.47 -34.79 -46.29
C ASN A 794 2.38 -34.13 -47.15
N SER A 795 1.64 -33.17 -46.60
CA SER A 795 0.60 -32.43 -47.29
C SER A 795 1.04 -30.98 -47.54
N PRO A 796 0.35 -30.23 -48.41
CA PRO A 796 0.60 -28.81 -48.59
C PRO A 796 0.42 -27.97 -47.32
N ILE A 797 -0.22 -28.49 -46.27
CA ILE A 797 -0.48 -27.76 -45.00
C ILE A 797 0.83 -27.37 -44.30
N LEU A 798 1.83 -28.26 -44.30
CA LEU A 798 3.13 -28.04 -43.68
C LEU A 798 4.24 -28.21 -44.74
N PRO A 799 4.63 -27.14 -45.46
CA PRO A 799 5.61 -27.22 -46.55
C PRO A 799 7.06 -27.50 -46.07
N GLY A 800 7.30 -27.60 -44.77
CA GLY A 800 8.57 -28.06 -44.17
C GLY A 800 9.54 -26.96 -43.73
N ASP A 801 9.26 -25.69 -44.01
CA ASP A 801 10.08 -24.52 -43.59
C ASP A 801 9.63 -23.91 -42.25
N GLY A 802 8.65 -24.53 -41.58
CA GLY A 802 8.02 -24.02 -40.36
C GLY A 802 6.75 -23.21 -40.59
N GLN A 803 6.37 -22.96 -41.84
CA GLN A 803 5.07 -22.38 -42.16
C GLN A 803 3.94 -23.34 -41.78
N VAL A 804 2.88 -22.80 -41.19
CA VAL A 804 1.64 -23.52 -40.88
C VAL A 804 0.50 -22.83 -41.63
N TYR A 805 -0.12 -23.55 -42.55
CA TYR A 805 -1.25 -23.08 -43.35
C TYR A 805 -2.59 -23.52 -42.74
N ASP A 806 -3.68 -22.91 -43.18
CA ASP A 806 -4.98 -23.15 -42.55
C ASP A 806 -5.56 -24.53 -42.86
N GLY A 807 -5.43 -24.98 -44.11
CA GLY A 807 -5.97 -26.27 -44.52
C GLY A 807 -5.87 -26.51 -46.01
N THR A 808 -6.49 -27.59 -46.48
CA THR A 808 -6.54 -28.00 -47.90
C THR A 808 -7.92 -28.56 -48.22
N SER A 809 -8.33 -28.53 -49.49
CA SER A 809 -9.62 -29.10 -49.93
C SER A 809 -9.46 -30.39 -50.72
N MET A 810 -10.39 -31.32 -50.52
CA MET A 810 -10.56 -32.53 -51.34
C MET A 810 -10.99 -32.20 -52.78
N THR A 811 -11.48 -30.99 -53.02
CA THR A 811 -11.93 -30.54 -54.35
C THR A 811 -10.79 -30.06 -55.25
N THR A 812 -9.56 -29.96 -54.74
CA THR A 812 -8.40 -29.59 -55.57
C THR A 812 -8.08 -30.69 -56.58
N THR A 813 -7.29 -30.37 -57.61
CA THR A 813 -6.83 -31.35 -58.60
C THR A 813 -5.30 -31.36 -58.67
N PRO A 814 -4.60 -32.41 -58.20
CA PRO A 814 -5.12 -33.59 -57.45
C PRO A 814 -5.80 -33.24 -56.10
N PRO A 815 -6.63 -34.11 -55.50
CA PRO A 815 -7.24 -33.85 -54.19
C PRO A 815 -6.20 -33.55 -53.10
N CYS A 816 -6.49 -32.58 -52.24
CA CYS A 816 -5.61 -32.09 -51.19
C CYS A 816 -4.20 -31.64 -51.65
N SER A 817 -4.09 -31.01 -52.82
CA SER A 817 -2.81 -30.57 -53.40
C SER A 817 -2.53 -29.08 -53.27
N LYS A 818 -3.50 -28.27 -52.83
CA LYS A 818 -3.32 -26.82 -52.60
C LYS A 818 -3.85 -26.43 -51.22
N ALA A 819 -3.02 -25.75 -50.45
CA ALA A 819 -3.39 -25.21 -49.15
C ALA A 819 -3.94 -23.78 -49.23
N ASP A 820 -4.84 -23.44 -48.32
CA ASP A 820 -5.13 -22.06 -47.93
C ASP A 820 -3.96 -21.53 -47.11
N GLN A 821 -3.23 -20.57 -47.67
CA GLN A 821 -1.96 -20.11 -47.10
C GLN A 821 -2.11 -19.12 -45.96
N THR A 822 -3.33 -18.86 -45.48
CA THR A 822 -3.61 -17.88 -44.44
C THR A 822 -2.96 -18.28 -43.10
N PRO A 823 -2.01 -17.49 -42.57
CA PRO A 823 -1.24 -17.89 -41.40
C PRO A 823 -1.91 -17.41 -40.10
N TRP A 824 -2.83 -18.19 -39.56
CA TRP A 824 -3.49 -17.86 -38.29
C TRP A 824 -2.63 -18.21 -37.06
N THR A 825 -2.60 -17.34 -36.04
CA THR A 825 -1.78 -17.55 -34.83
C THR A 825 -2.13 -18.85 -34.09
N TYR A 826 -3.41 -19.22 -34.05
CA TYR A 826 -3.85 -20.42 -33.34
C TYR A 826 -3.31 -21.72 -33.97
N ASN A 827 -3.21 -21.78 -35.30
CA ASN A 827 -2.64 -22.92 -36.01
C ASN A 827 -1.18 -23.16 -35.62
N TYR A 828 -0.39 -22.09 -35.53
CA TYR A 828 0.97 -22.17 -35.01
C TYR A 828 1.01 -22.64 -33.57
N GLY A 829 0.13 -22.11 -32.73
CA GLY A 829 0.05 -22.50 -31.33
C GLY A 829 -0.24 -23.99 -31.13
N ILE A 830 -1.17 -24.58 -31.91
CA ILE A 830 -1.47 -26.02 -31.89
C ILE A 830 -0.22 -26.84 -32.23
N MET A 831 0.48 -26.47 -33.30
CA MET A 831 1.66 -27.19 -33.77
C MET A 831 2.85 -27.05 -32.82
N ILE A 832 3.05 -25.87 -32.24
CA ILE A 832 4.09 -25.58 -31.24
C ILE A 832 3.85 -26.43 -29.99
N ALA A 833 2.64 -26.44 -29.43
CA ALA A 833 2.36 -27.22 -28.23
C ALA A 833 2.50 -28.73 -28.48
N GLY A 834 1.92 -29.26 -29.56
CA GLY A 834 2.06 -30.68 -29.90
C GLY A 834 3.53 -31.09 -30.04
N ALA A 835 4.35 -30.29 -30.73
CA ALA A 835 5.79 -30.55 -30.87
C ALA A 835 6.54 -30.44 -29.53
N ALA A 836 6.17 -29.50 -28.66
CA ALA A 836 6.77 -29.34 -27.34
C ALA A 836 6.44 -30.52 -26.40
N TYR A 837 5.20 -31.01 -26.41
CA TYR A 837 4.82 -32.21 -25.66
C TYR A 837 5.53 -33.46 -26.19
N MET A 838 5.61 -33.66 -27.51
CA MET A 838 6.36 -34.78 -28.08
C MET A 838 7.86 -34.69 -27.82
N TYR A 839 8.44 -33.49 -27.88
CA TYR A 839 9.84 -33.25 -27.52
C TYR A 839 10.11 -33.66 -26.07
N ASN A 840 9.24 -33.27 -25.13
CA ASN A 840 9.36 -33.67 -23.73
C ASN A 840 9.14 -35.19 -23.55
N TYR A 841 8.09 -35.75 -24.16
CA TYR A 841 7.75 -37.18 -24.04
C TYR A 841 8.87 -38.09 -24.56
N THR A 842 9.50 -37.71 -25.67
CA THR A 842 10.57 -38.48 -26.31
C THR A 842 11.97 -38.17 -25.77
N ASN A 843 12.06 -37.48 -24.61
CA ASN A 843 13.32 -37.08 -23.99
C ASN A 843 14.25 -36.29 -24.92
N GLY A 844 13.68 -35.40 -25.71
CA GLY A 844 14.41 -34.43 -26.51
C GLY A 844 14.77 -34.88 -27.93
N ALA A 845 13.98 -35.77 -28.55
CA ALA A 845 14.30 -36.29 -29.87
C ALA A 845 14.42 -35.18 -30.95
N GLU A 846 15.41 -35.34 -31.82
CA GLU A 846 15.82 -34.30 -32.80
C GLU A 846 14.70 -33.91 -33.78
N LYS A 847 13.83 -34.87 -34.16
CA LYS A 847 12.64 -34.61 -35.00
C LYS A 847 11.77 -33.51 -34.40
N TRP A 848 11.43 -33.64 -33.12
CA TRP A 848 10.56 -32.71 -32.42
C TRP A 848 11.26 -31.41 -32.07
N LYS A 849 12.57 -31.46 -31.76
CA LYS A 849 13.40 -30.27 -31.58
C LYS A 849 13.44 -29.41 -32.85
N THR A 850 13.66 -30.04 -34.00
CA THR A 850 13.68 -29.38 -35.31
C THR A 850 12.31 -28.79 -35.65
N ALA A 851 11.24 -29.56 -35.47
CA ALA A 851 9.87 -29.09 -35.73
C ALA A 851 9.52 -27.87 -34.85
N LEU A 852 9.74 -27.98 -33.54
CA LEU A 852 9.48 -26.90 -32.58
C LEU A 852 10.28 -25.64 -32.89
N SER A 853 11.57 -25.79 -33.20
CA SER A 853 12.44 -24.66 -33.59
C SER A 853 11.93 -23.96 -34.85
N LYS A 854 11.54 -24.72 -35.88
CA LYS A 854 10.99 -24.18 -37.12
C LYS A 854 9.70 -23.40 -36.89
N PHE A 855 8.75 -23.95 -36.13
CA PHE A 855 7.50 -23.27 -35.83
C PHE A 855 7.71 -22.00 -34.99
N LEU A 856 8.57 -22.05 -33.96
CA LEU A 856 8.90 -20.88 -33.13
C LEU A 856 9.59 -19.77 -33.93
N ASN A 857 10.50 -20.12 -34.84
CA ASN A 857 11.16 -19.15 -35.71
C ASN A 857 10.16 -18.51 -36.67
N LYS A 858 9.31 -19.32 -37.33
CA LYS A 858 8.35 -18.79 -38.30
C LYS A 858 7.22 -17.98 -37.64
N SER A 859 6.87 -18.28 -36.38
CA SER A 859 5.91 -17.49 -35.59
C SER A 859 6.35 -16.04 -35.32
N GLU A 860 7.61 -15.69 -35.58
CA GLU A 860 8.10 -14.31 -35.46
C GLU A 860 7.34 -13.31 -36.33
N MET A 861 6.73 -13.77 -37.43
CA MET A 861 5.88 -12.93 -38.28
C MET A 861 4.70 -12.28 -37.52
N PHE A 862 4.27 -12.88 -36.41
CA PHE A 862 3.21 -12.33 -35.55
C PHE A 862 3.74 -11.28 -34.57
N PHE A 863 5.04 -11.00 -34.54
CA PHE A 863 5.68 -9.99 -33.68
C PHE A 863 6.46 -8.97 -34.51
N PRO A 864 5.82 -8.28 -35.47
CA PRO A 864 6.55 -7.45 -36.42
C PRO A 864 7.15 -6.19 -35.75
N GLU A 865 8.38 -5.86 -36.12
CA GLU A 865 9.14 -4.77 -35.49
C GLU A 865 8.49 -3.39 -35.69
N ASP A 866 7.82 -3.15 -36.82
CA ASP A 866 7.11 -1.89 -37.11
C ASP A 866 5.87 -1.68 -36.22
N LYS A 867 5.37 -2.75 -35.59
CA LYS A 867 4.32 -2.71 -34.55
C LYS A 867 4.90 -2.80 -33.15
N GLY A 868 6.19 -2.50 -33.00
CA GLY A 868 6.87 -2.56 -31.72
C GLY A 868 7.09 -3.98 -31.22
N GLY A 869 7.06 -5.01 -32.08
CA GLY A 869 7.34 -6.41 -31.71
C GLY A 869 6.32 -7.03 -30.74
N VAL A 870 5.09 -6.54 -30.74
CA VAL A 870 3.96 -7.11 -29.98
C VAL A 870 3.20 -8.11 -30.82
N MET A 871 2.56 -9.09 -30.18
CA MET A 871 1.78 -10.11 -30.89
C MET A 871 0.56 -9.50 -31.63
N ILE A 872 0.42 -9.82 -32.92
CA ILE A 872 -0.69 -9.42 -33.77
C ILE A 872 -1.33 -10.62 -34.48
N GLU A 873 -2.60 -10.48 -34.83
CA GLU A 873 -3.29 -11.32 -35.81
C GLU A 873 -3.35 -10.61 -37.16
N ILE A 874 -3.26 -11.35 -38.25
CA ILE A 874 -3.16 -10.79 -39.61
C ILE A 874 -4.39 -9.95 -40.01
N CYS A 875 -5.57 -10.27 -39.47
CA CYS A 875 -6.81 -9.55 -39.74
C CYS A 875 -6.88 -8.17 -39.04
N GLU A 876 -6.05 -7.94 -38.02
CA GLU A 876 -6.11 -6.72 -37.19
C GLU A 876 -5.72 -5.46 -37.96
N ALA A 877 -4.74 -5.59 -38.86
CA ALA A 877 -4.19 -4.46 -39.61
C ALA A 877 -5.26 -3.77 -40.47
N ASN A 878 -6.16 -4.56 -41.06
CA ASN A 878 -7.24 -4.08 -41.93
C ASN A 878 -8.59 -3.94 -41.20
N LYS A 879 -8.65 -4.27 -39.90
CA LYS A 879 -9.88 -4.28 -39.08
C LYS A 879 -10.98 -5.16 -39.68
N VAL A 880 -10.60 -6.34 -40.15
CA VAL A 880 -11.51 -7.32 -40.78
C VAL A 880 -11.64 -8.60 -39.95
N CYS A 881 -11.11 -8.63 -38.73
CA CYS A 881 -11.31 -9.76 -37.82
C CYS A 881 -12.80 -9.95 -37.54
N ASP A 882 -13.26 -11.20 -37.67
CA ASP A 882 -14.57 -11.61 -37.18
C ASP A 882 -14.49 -12.11 -35.73
N THR A 883 -15.64 -12.53 -35.18
CA THR A 883 -15.77 -13.01 -33.81
C THR A 883 -14.81 -14.15 -33.47
N ASP A 884 -14.47 -15.02 -34.43
CA ASP A 884 -13.55 -16.14 -34.22
C ASP A 884 -12.12 -15.64 -34.13
N GLN A 885 -11.71 -14.84 -35.10
CA GLN A 885 -10.33 -14.37 -35.25
C GLN A 885 -9.89 -13.46 -34.09
N GLU A 886 -10.83 -12.83 -33.38
CA GLU A 886 -10.56 -12.02 -32.19
C GLU A 886 -9.95 -12.79 -31.02
N SER A 887 -10.12 -14.12 -30.95
CA SER A 887 -9.54 -14.95 -29.87
C SER A 887 -8.26 -15.69 -30.26
N PHE A 888 -7.86 -15.70 -31.53
CA PHE A 888 -6.80 -16.59 -32.04
C PHE A 888 -5.45 -16.39 -31.34
N LYS A 889 -5.06 -15.13 -31.09
CA LYS A 889 -3.82 -14.81 -30.36
C LYS A 889 -3.79 -15.38 -28.94
N ALA A 890 -4.95 -15.53 -28.30
CA ALA A 890 -5.05 -16.08 -26.95
C ALA A 890 -4.44 -17.50 -26.89
N TYR A 891 -4.67 -18.29 -27.93
CA TYR A 891 -4.25 -19.68 -28.00
C TYR A 891 -2.74 -19.81 -28.26
N LEU A 892 -2.19 -18.95 -29.13
CA LEU A 892 -0.74 -18.88 -29.30
C LEU A 892 -0.05 -18.50 -27.99
N ALA A 893 -0.54 -17.47 -27.29
CA ALA A 893 0.01 -17.05 -26.00
C ALA A 893 -0.04 -18.17 -24.94
N ARG A 894 -1.20 -18.84 -24.82
CA ARG A 894 -1.40 -20.00 -23.94
C ARG A 894 -0.35 -21.09 -24.18
N TRP A 895 -0.20 -21.49 -25.43
CA TRP A 895 0.64 -22.64 -25.80
C TRP A 895 2.14 -22.33 -25.85
N LEU A 896 2.52 -21.07 -26.09
CA LEU A 896 3.86 -20.59 -25.81
C LEU A 896 4.19 -20.68 -24.31
N GLY A 897 3.22 -20.37 -23.44
CA GLY A 897 3.31 -20.58 -21.99
C GLY A 897 3.58 -22.01 -21.57
N ILE A 898 2.78 -22.93 -22.09
CA ILE A 898 2.99 -24.37 -21.87
C ILE A 898 4.35 -24.81 -22.38
N THR A 899 4.78 -24.33 -23.55
CA THR A 899 6.10 -24.64 -24.12
C THR A 899 7.23 -24.20 -23.18
N VAL A 900 7.10 -23.07 -22.50
CA VAL A 900 8.06 -22.63 -21.46
C VAL A 900 8.16 -23.64 -20.30
N GLN A 901 7.06 -24.32 -19.95
CA GLN A 901 7.02 -25.32 -18.88
C GLN A 901 7.51 -26.70 -19.33
N VAL A 902 7.10 -27.16 -20.53
CA VAL A 902 7.38 -28.52 -21.00
C VAL A 902 8.66 -28.64 -21.84
N ALA A 903 9.14 -27.54 -22.42
CA ALA A 903 10.38 -27.47 -23.20
C ALA A 903 11.19 -26.21 -22.80
N PRO A 904 11.70 -26.14 -21.55
CA PRO A 904 12.27 -24.93 -20.97
C PRO A 904 13.50 -24.38 -21.71
N GLU A 905 14.18 -25.18 -22.54
CA GLU A 905 15.30 -24.71 -23.37
C GLU A 905 14.89 -23.61 -24.37
N PHE A 906 13.60 -23.55 -24.75
CA PHE A 906 13.06 -22.52 -25.65
C PHE A 906 12.53 -21.29 -24.91
N ALA A 907 12.51 -21.29 -23.57
CA ALA A 907 12.01 -20.17 -22.78
C ALA A 907 12.71 -18.83 -23.06
N PRO A 908 14.05 -18.76 -23.28
CA PRO A 908 14.73 -17.51 -23.62
C PRO A 908 14.22 -16.86 -24.92
N THR A 909 13.73 -17.65 -25.87
CA THR A 909 13.17 -17.16 -27.13
C THR A 909 11.73 -16.70 -26.96
N ILE A 910 10.96 -17.38 -26.10
CA ILE A 910 9.51 -17.18 -25.94
C ILE A 910 9.21 -16.02 -24.98
N LEU A 911 9.83 -16.01 -23.81
CA LEU A 911 9.47 -15.10 -22.72
C LEU A 911 9.61 -13.62 -23.07
N PRO A 912 10.65 -13.15 -23.78
CA PRO A 912 10.75 -11.74 -24.15
C PRO A 912 9.57 -11.27 -25.02
N ARG A 913 9.10 -12.11 -25.95
CA ARG A 913 7.96 -11.84 -26.84
C ARG A 913 6.64 -11.75 -26.06
N LEU A 914 6.43 -12.69 -25.13
CA LEU A 914 5.25 -12.68 -24.24
C LEU A 914 5.27 -11.47 -23.29
N GLN A 915 6.41 -11.16 -22.67
CA GLN A 915 6.56 -10.02 -21.76
C GLN A 915 6.24 -8.69 -22.45
N LYS A 916 6.78 -8.49 -23.65
CA LYS A 916 6.53 -7.27 -24.43
C LYS A 916 5.05 -7.14 -24.79
N SER A 917 4.45 -8.23 -25.25
CA SER A 917 3.03 -8.28 -25.62
C SER A 917 2.10 -8.09 -24.41
N ALA A 918 2.44 -8.65 -23.25
CA ALA A 918 1.66 -8.53 -22.02
C ALA A 918 1.60 -7.09 -21.48
N VAL A 919 2.73 -6.38 -21.53
CA VAL A 919 2.77 -4.96 -21.14
C VAL A 919 1.88 -4.14 -22.08
N ALA A 920 1.97 -4.38 -23.38
CA ALA A 920 1.17 -3.68 -24.38
C ALA A 920 -0.33 -4.01 -24.25
N ALA A 921 -0.68 -5.28 -24.00
CA ALA A 921 -2.06 -5.71 -23.74
C ALA A 921 -2.64 -5.03 -22.50
N ALA A 922 -1.88 -4.97 -21.41
CA ALA A 922 -2.33 -4.30 -20.19
C ALA A 922 -2.60 -2.79 -20.39
N GLN A 923 -1.86 -2.14 -21.30
CA GLN A 923 -2.05 -0.73 -21.63
C GLN A 923 -3.32 -0.44 -22.45
N THR A 924 -3.94 -1.45 -23.06
CA THR A 924 -5.23 -1.27 -23.77
C THR A 924 -6.44 -1.44 -22.85
N CYS A 925 -6.23 -1.87 -21.59
CA CYS A 925 -7.27 -2.14 -20.59
C CYS A 925 -7.82 -0.85 -19.95
N GLU A 926 -8.30 0.07 -20.79
CA GLU A 926 -8.85 1.37 -20.39
C GLU A 926 -10.28 1.57 -20.92
N GLY A 927 -10.84 0.58 -21.63
CA GLY A 927 -12.17 0.66 -22.24
C GLY A 927 -13.29 0.58 -21.21
N PRO A 928 -14.50 1.09 -21.53
CA PRO A 928 -15.64 1.03 -20.60
C PRO A 928 -16.06 -0.41 -20.33
N SER A 929 -16.16 -0.83 -19.07
CA SER A 929 -16.60 -2.18 -18.71
C SER A 929 -17.99 -2.52 -19.27
N GLN A 930 -18.18 -3.78 -19.67
CA GLN A 930 -19.47 -4.34 -20.06
C GLN A 930 -19.97 -5.32 -18.99
N HIS A 931 -21.29 -5.47 -18.90
CA HIS A 931 -21.96 -6.47 -18.04
C HIS A 931 -21.52 -6.47 -16.56
N ASN A 932 -21.14 -5.30 -16.01
CA ASN A 932 -20.64 -5.11 -14.63
C ASN A 932 -19.32 -5.85 -14.32
N GLY A 933 -18.46 -6.05 -15.32
CA GLY A 933 -17.17 -6.76 -15.18
C GLY A 933 -16.04 -6.01 -14.47
N GLY A 934 -16.26 -4.77 -14.02
CA GLY A 934 -15.30 -3.98 -13.25
C GLY A 934 -15.17 -2.55 -13.77
N ASP A 935 -13.97 -1.98 -13.65
CA ASP A 935 -13.71 -0.59 -14.04
C ASP A 935 -13.33 -0.46 -15.52
N HIS A 936 -12.68 -1.48 -16.10
CA HIS A 936 -12.11 -1.41 -17.45
C HIS A 936 -12.18 -2.73 -18.22
N GLN A 937 -12.16 -2.65 -19.56
CA GLN A 937 -11.96 -3.79 -20.48
C GLN A 937 -10.79 -3.55 -21.43
N CYS A 938 -10.15 -4.63 -21.88
CA CYS A 938 -8.98 -4.62 -22.76
C CYS A 938 -9.33 -4.60 -24.25
N GLY A 939 -8.52 -3.89 -25.04
CA GLY A 939 -8.64 -3.80 -26.50
C GLY A 939 -7.85 -4.89 -27.26
N MET A 940 -8.15 -5.05 -28.55
CA MET A 940 -7.56 -6.10 -29.39
C MET A 940 -6.17 -5.73 -29.96
N ARG A 941 -5.99 -4.49 -30.42
CA ARG A 941 -4.77 -4.02 -31.10
C ARG A 941 -3.76 -3.41 -30.12
N TRP A 942 -2.82 -4.22 -29.66
CA TRP A 942 -1.84 -3.83 -28.63
C TRP A 942 -0.73 -2.89 -29.09
N TYR A 943 -0.58 -2.69 -30.40
CA TYR A 943 0.36 -1.73 -30.97
C TYR A 943 -0.18 -0.29 -30.99
N ASN A 944 -1.45 -0.08 -30.59
CA ASN A 944 -2.05 1.23 -30.41
C ASN A 944 -1.98 1.65 -28.94
N GLN A 945 -1.99 2.96 -28.68
CA GLN A 945 -2.14 3.49 -27.33
C GLN A 945 -3.63 3.51 -26.94
N GLY A 946 -3.94 2.93 -25.77
CA GLY A 946 -5.28 2.93 -25.18
C GLY A 946 -6.25 1.91 -25.80
N PHE A 947 -7.52 2.01 -25.41
CA PHE A 947 -8.59 1.13 -25.88
C PHE A 947 -8.96 1.43 -27.34
N ASP A 948 -9.04 0.38 -28.16
CA ASP A 948 -9.17 0.52 -29.61
C ASP A 948 -10.60 0.40 -30.14
N GLY A 949 -11.58 0.35 -29.21
CA GLY A 949 -13.01 0.22 -29.47
C GLY A 949 -13.50 -1.22 -29.62
N VAL A 950 -12.59 -2.21 -29.61
CA VAL A 950 -12.90 -3.63 -29.80
C VAL A 950 -12.80 -4.33 -28.44
N GLY A 951 -13.94 -4.74 -27.91
CA GLY A 951 -14.06 -5.44 -26.62
C GLY A 951 -14.93 -6.69 -26.77
N GLY A 952 -15.03 -7.50 -25.71
CA GLY A 952 -15.76 -8.77 -25.75
C GLY A 952 -14.91 -9.97 -25.33
N VAL A 953 -15.41 -11.18 -25.59
CA VAL A 953 -14.79 -12.45 -25.15
C VAL A 953 -13.40 -12.63 -25.76
N GLY A 954 -13.24 -12.47 -27.08
CA GLY A 954 -11.96 -12.62 -27.77
C GLY A 954 -10.85 -11.69 -27.24
N PRO A 955 -11.05 -10.37 -27.23
CA PRO A 955 -10.06 -9.42 -26.69
C PRO A 955 -9.72 -9.66 -25.21
N GLN A 956 -10.71 -10.01 -24.38
CA GLN A 956 -10.47 -10.30 -22.96
C GLN A 956 -9.69 -11.62 -22.77
N MET A 957 -10.03 -12.69 -23.52
CA MET A 957 -9.28 -13.95 -23.49
C MET A 957 -7.83 -13.74 -23.89
N THR A 958 -7.61 -12.99 -24.96
CA THR A 958 -6.29 -12.72 -25.49
C THR A 958 -5.43 -11.93 -24.49
N ALA A 959 -5.98 -10.88 -23.89
CA ALA A 959 -5.29 -10.10 -22.87
C ALA A 959 -5.00 -10.95 -21.61
N LEU A 960 -5.98 -11.73 -21.15
CA LEU A 960 -5.84 -12.56 -19.95
C LEU A 960 -4.73 -13.60 -20.12
N ASN A 961 -4.72 -14.34 -21.23
CA ASN A 961 -3.70 -15.36 -21.47
C ASN A 961 -2.30 -14.79 -21.57
N VAL A 962 -2.08 -13.71 -22.33
CA VAL A 962 -0.73 -13.14 -22.49
C VAL A 962 -0.20 -12.51 -21.19
N ILE A 963 -1.08 -12.05 -20.30
CA ILE A 963 -0.69 -11.48 -19.00
C ILE A 963 -0.45 -12.59 -17.97
N SER A 964 -1.40 -13.52 -17.81
CA SER A 964 -1.33 -14.59 -16.81
C SER A 964 -0.15 -15.54 -17.05
N VAL A 965 0.15 -15.82 -18.32
CA VAL A 965 1.24 -16.72 -18.74
C VAL A 965 2.63 -16.25 -18.28
N LEU A 966 2.80 -14.98 -17.92
CA LEU A 966 4.06 -14.50 -17.33
C LEU A 966 4.39 -15.14 -15.98
N ASN A 967 3.43 -15.84 -15.36
CA ASN A 967 3.66 -16.69 -14.18
C ASN A 967 4.02 -18.15 -14.54
N ALA A 968 4.14 -18.54 -15.81
CA ALA A 968 4.35 -19.94 -16.21
C ALA A 968 5.57 -20.60 -15.55
N GLN A 969 6.67 -19.87 -15.34
CA GLN A 969 7.85 -20.37 -14.63
C GLN A 969 7.71 -20.42 -13.10
N ARG A 970 6.64 -19.86 -12.54
CA ARG A 970 6.41 -19.74 -11.08
C ARG A 970 5.44 -20.78 -10.54
N VAL A 971 4.76 -21.50 -11.43
CA VAL A 971 3.78 -22.54 -11.08
C VAL A 971 4.26 -23.89 -11.59
N ALA A 972 3.72 -24.96 -11.02
CA ALA A 972 4.08 -26.32 -11.42
C ALA A 972 3.74 -26.56 -12.90
N PRO A 973 4.54 -27.35 -13.64
CA PRO A 973 4.16 -27.80 -14.98
C PRO A 973 2.89 -28.68 -14.92
N PRO A 974 2.20 -28.88 -16.07
CA PRO A 974 1.06 -29.80 -16.18
C PRO A 974 1.31 -31.17 -15.52
N PHE A 975 0.36 -31.62 -14.71
CA PHE A 975 0.46 -32.92 -14.03
C PHE A 975 0.30 -34.10 -15.00
N LYS A 976 0.90 -35.22 -14.62
CA LYS A 976 0.80 -36.54 -15.28
C LYS A 976 0.31 -37.55 -14.25
N ASN A 977 -0.08 -38.75 -14.68
CA ASN A 977 -0.39 -39.85 -13.75
C ASN A 977 0.76 -40.10 -12.76
N SER A 978 2.01 -40.06 -13.24
CA SER A 978 3.20 -40.29 -12.41
C SER A 978 3.55 -39.14 -11.46
N THR A 979 3.05 -37.92 -11.71
CA THR A 979 3.33 -36.73 -10.87
C THR A 979 2.12 -36.31 -10.03
N GLY A 980 1.09 -37.15 -9.96
CA GLY A 980 -0.05 -37.01 -9.06
C GLY A 980 -1.33 -36.47 -9.69
N GLY A 981 -1.49 -36.54 -11.02
CA GLY A 981 -2.78 -36.30 -11.69
C GLY A 981 -3.86 -37.24 -11.16
N THR A 982 -5.07 -36.72 -10.92
CA THR A 982 -6.14 -37.44 -10.21
C THR A 982 -7.28 -37.91 -11.11
N SER A 983 -7.43 -37.31 -12.29
CA SER A 983 -8.58 -37.58 -13.17
C SER A 983 -8.51 -38.99 -13.75
N LYS A 984 -9.56 -39.78 -13.52
CA LYS A 984 -9.67 -41.16 -14.00
C LYS A 984 -9.93 -41.17 -15.52
N GLY A 985 -9.19 -42.02 -16.23
CA GLY A 985 -9.37 -42.24 -17.66
C GLY A 985 -10.24 -43.45 -17.98
N ASP A 986 -10.75 -43.48 -19.20
CA ASP A 986 -11.38 -44.62 -19.85
C ASP A 986 -10.85 -44.69 -21.30
N PRO A 987 -9.83 -45.53 -21.59
CA PRO A 987 -9.26 -45.65 -22.92
C PRO A 987 -10.24 -46.17 -23.99
N GLY A 988 -11.36 -46.78 -23.59
CA GLY A 988 -12.38 -47.32 -24.51
C GLY A 988 -13.55 -46.39 -24.77
N LEU A 989 -13.70 -45.31 -23.99
CA LEU A 989 -14.79 -44.36 -24.19
C LEU A 989 -14.69 -43.75 -25.61
N GLY A 990 -15.82 -43.60 -26.29
CA GLY A 990 -15.86 -43.03 -27.65
C GLY A 990 -15.41 -43.95 -28.81
N SER A 991 -15.01 -45.20 -28.57
CA SER A 991 -14.51 -46.11 -29.63
C SER A 991 -15.59 -46.84 -30.46
N GLY A 992 -16.81 -46.29 -30.55
CA GLY A 992 -17.94 -46.87 -31.29
C GLY A 992 -18.04 -46.43 -32.76
N ASN A 993 -18.95 -47.04 -33.55
CA ASN A 993 -19.21 -46.57 -34.92
C ASN A 993 -20.20 -45.38 -34.92
N ASP A 994 -19.76 -44.23 -35.45
CA ASP A 994 -20.57 -43.01 -35.56
C ASP A 994 -21.68 -43.13 -36.62
N ASP A 995 -21.60 -44.07 -37.58
CA ASP A 995 -22.54 -44.18 -38.70
C ASP A 995 -24.01 -44.47 -38.27
N ASP A 996 -24.20 -45.04 -37.07
CA ASP A 996 -25.54 -45.29 -36.49
C ASP A 996 -26.03 -44.15 -35.56
N ARG A 997 -25.14 -43.20 -35.22
CA ARG A 997 -25.39 -42.10 -34.28
C ARG A 997 -25.62 -40.75 -34.98
N LEU A 998 -25.03 -40.55 -36.16
CA LEU A 998 -25.20 -39.33 -36.93
C LEU A 998 -26.61 -39.26 -37.56
N PRO A 999 -27.30 -38.11 -37.53
CA PRO A 999 -28.58 -37.94 -38.22
C PRO A 999 -28.44 -38.23 -39.71
N LYS A 1000 -29.18 -39.23 -40.23
CA LYS A 1000 -29.20 -39.53 -41.67
C LYS A 1000 -30.11 -38.53 -42.37
N PHE A 1001 -29.52 -37.60 -43.12
CA PHE A 1001 -30.26 -36.69 -43.98
C PHE A 1001 -30.82 -37.47 -45.19
N GLN A 1002 -32.15 -37.62 -45.28
CA GLN A 1002 -32.79 -38.19 -46.47
C GLN A 1002 -32.73 -37.17 -47.61
N SER A 1003 -31.84 -37.40 -48.58
CA SER A 1003 -31.57 -36.49 -49.70
C SER A 1003 -32.63 -36.52 -50.81
N ASP A 1004 -33.47 -37.56 -50.84
CA ASP A 1004 -34.34 -37.80 -51.99
C ASP A 1004 -35.68 -37.09 -51.79
N ILE A 1005 -35.77 -35.86 -52.27
CA ILE A 1005 -37.04 -35.12 -52.40
C ILE A 1005 -37.95 -35.94 -53.32
N THR A 1006 -38.96 -36.59 -52.75
CA THR A 1006 -39.88 -37.43 -53.50
C THR A 1006 -40.82 -36.58 -54.37
N THR A 1007 -41.44 -37.21 -55.37
CA THR A 1007 -42.50 -36.55 -56.15
C THR A 1007 -43.67 -36.12 -55.25
N ALA A 1008 -43.91 -36.85 -54.15
CA ALA A 1008 -44.91 -36.48 -53.14
C ALA A 1008 -44.51 -35.20 -52.37
N ASP A 1009 -43.23 -35.04 -52.01
CA ASP A 1009 -42.73 -33.83 -51.34
C ASP A 1009 -42.82 -32.60 -52.24
N LYS A 1010 -42.48 -32.75 -53.53
CA LYS A 1010 -42.64 -31.67 -54.52
C LYS A 1010 -44.10 -31.31 -54.73
N ALA A 1011 -44.99 -32.30 -54.78
CA ALA A 1011 -46.43 -32.06 -54.90
C ALA A 1011 -47.01 -31.39 -53.66
N GLY A 1012 -46.62 -31.84 -52.45
CA GLY A 1012 -47.03 -31.23 -51.19
C GLY A 1012 -46.56 -29.79 -51.04
N ALA A 1013 -45.29 -29.52 -51.37
CA ALA A 1013 -44.74 -28.16 -51.39
C ALA A 1013 -45.46 -27.26 -52.40
N ALA A 1014 -45.78 -27.76 -53.60
CA ALA A 1014 -46.54 -27.02 -54.59
C ALA A 1014 -47.98 -26.70 -54.11
N ILE A 1015 -48.67 -27.66 -53.50
CA ILE A 1015 -50.03 -27.47 -52.95
C ILE A 1015 -50.02 -26.42 -51.83
N ILE A 1016 -49.07 -26.50 -50.89
CA ILE A 1016 -48.94 -25.52 -49.80
C ILE A 1016 -48.64 -24.14 -50.38
N THR A 1017 -47.74 -24.04 -51.36
CA THR A 1017 -47.39 -22.78 -52.01
C THR A 1017 -48.59 -22.17 -52.72
N ILE A 1018 -49.40 -22.98 -53.41
CA ILE A 1018 -50.65 -22.55 -54.05
C ILE A 1018 -51.66 -22.08 -53.00
N LEU A 1019 -51.86 -22.82 -51.91
CA LEU A 1019 -52.79 -22.44 -50.84
C LEU A 1019 -52.39 -21.12 -50.17
N VAL A 1020 -51.11 -20.95 -49.86
CA VAL A 1020 -50.59 -19.70 -49.29
C VAL A 1020 -50.74 -18.55 -50.28
N SER A 1021 -50.47 -18.78 -51.57
CA SER A 1021 -50.67 -17.77 -52.62
C SER A 1021 -52.14 -17.41 -52.79
N VAL A 1022 -53.07 -18.38 -52.75
CA VAL A 1022 -54.51 -18.15 -52.83
C VAL A 1022 -55.03 -17.44 -51.58
N MET A 1023 -54.53 -17.75 -50.38
CA MET A 1023 -54.87 -17.01 -49.17
C MET A 1023 -54.33 -15.57 -49.20
N LEU A 1024 -53.10 -15.37 -49.69
CA LEU A 1024 -52.52 -14.03 -49.82
C LEU A 1024 -53.26 -13.19 -50.87
N ILE A 1025 -53.57 -13.76 -52.03
CA ILE A 1025 -54.33 -13.09 -53.09
C ILE A 1025 -55.78 -12.86 -52.64
N GLY A 1026 -56.43 -13.86 -52.06
CA GLY A 1026 -57.79 -13.75 -51.53
C GLY A 1026 -57.90 -12.74 -50.40
N GLY A 1027 -56.94 -12.74 -49.47
CA GLY A 1027 -56.83 -11.73 -48.42
C GLY A 1027 -56.57 -10.34 -48.99
N SER A 1028 -55.74 -10.22 -50.02
CA SER A 1028 -55.49 -8.94 -50.69
C SER A 1028 -56.72 -8.42 -51.44
N VAL A 1029 -57.49 -9.28 -52.11
CA VAL A 1029 -58.75 -8.93 -52.80
C VAL A 1029 -59.87 -8.60 -51.80
N TRP A 1030 -59.91 -9.27 -50.65
CA TRP A 1030 -60.83 -8.93 -49.56
C TRP A 1030 -60.50 -7.61 -48.87
N MET A 1031 -59.22 -7.21 -48.81
CA MET A 1031 -58.84 -5.89 -48.29
C MET A 1031 -59.02 -4.75 -49.30
N LEU A 1032 -59.19 -5.04 -50.59
CA LEU A 1032 -59.35 -4.06 -51.66
C LEU A 1032 -60.82 -3.85 -52.11
N ASN A 1033 -61.74 -4.75 -51.75
CA ASN A 1033 -63.20 -4.56 -51.85
C ASN A 1033 -63.76 -4.16 -50.48
#